data_AF-A0A521HHL8-F1
#
_entry.id   AF-A0A521HHL8-F1
#
_cell.length_a   1.000
_cell.length_b   1.000
_cell.length_c   1.000
_cell.angle_alpha   90.00
_cell.angle_beta   90.00
_cell.angle_gamma   90.00
#
_symmetry.space_group_name_H-M   'P 1'
#
loop_
_entity.id
_entity.type
_entity.pdbx_description
1 polymer ?
#
loop_
_entity_poly.entity_id
_entity_poly.type
_entity_poly.pdbx_seq_one_letter_code
_entity_poly.pdbx_strand_id
1 'polypeptide(L)'
;MAVNAIPVDQRVIDIDSRRFASIEKALVELVTNSDDSYARLERAGMQACGRILVQYERHRHGALLTVADQAEGMAFDKACCILSYGGAHSALSQGLDGGRGYFGRGLKQAIFGLGCGWLETIHAGRISRIELFRGADGAYLYDDSGRDREATDSDRERLGIPGNGTRVAIVIESPQVSISQFGALVHSLANNFYLRDLLARRHVEVVHLKDGVEVERSGPVRFDEPPSVVLLGPELPGQFQHDRQTHPFTLTLRRAMGAELTPRGDERTSGLVVLSGTAVLDCQMFDYENQVGTEYLFGTVRCPALVEKLGQGVAVISDERAGLNPKAPFVAAFYRAVSRMIAPCVTAEQEKLGHLERATTSGRTAHMIEHLLQRMNLAAIHDFGIVHPPPPAAHGRRVEAVDAGAVADDADHAALRFTTPFYCRRPDHPFHVRLLVDPGAFGEHAILKVEASLSEGLTISPQPAEIPLRALRDDPRVEWTVTGASPGERGEIVVRVDGYLAWCEIVIAEHASRHSHHARPHPARRRSPRDHGEAMFNGYEFRYLGKEMDRAVYSPDERKILINTAAPTVQLYVDGRGNFRDSARLLLAELFMEVIADELARYRIGTSGRAGDVDAFLAAKRDIVCRYGSDIHLSFMGG
;
A
#
# COMPACT_ATOMS: atom_id res chain seq x y z
N MET A 1 15.48 -17.43 41.82
CA MET A 1 14.98 -17.49 40.44
C MET A 1 13.73 -18.33 40.48
N ALA A 2 12.57 -17.68 40.35
CA ALA A 2 11.29 -18.36 40.28
C ALA A 2 10.78 -18.11 38.87
N VAL A 3 11.04 -19.07 37.97
CA VAL A 3 10.44 -19.05 36.63
C VAL A 3 9.00 -19.52 36.80
N ASN A 4 8.07 -18.65 36.43
CA ASN A 4 6.65 -18.88 36.61
C ASN A 4 5.92 -18.78 35.26
N ALA A 5 4.88 -19.58 35.08
CA ALA A 5 3.95 -19.37 33.98
C ALA A 5 3.21 -18.05 34.18
N ILE A 6 2.99 -17.31 33.10
CA ILE A 6 2.14 -16.13 33.14
C ILE A 6 0.76 -16.53 33.69
N PRO A 7 0.22 -15.86 34.73
CA PRO A 7 -1.04 -16.23 35.36
C PRO A 7 -2.25 -15.75 34.51
N VAL A 8 -2.37 -16.36 33.32
CA VAL A 8 -3.40 -16.20 32.29
C VAL A 8 -3.60 -17.56 31.61
N ASP A 9 -4.79 -17.84 31.07
CA ASP A 9 -4.94 -18.94 30.10
C ASP A 9 -3.97 -18.71 28.92
N GLN A 10 -3.08 -19.68 28.69
CA GLN A 10 -2.03 -19.63 27.68
C GLN A 10 -2.59 -19.39 26.26
N ARG A 11 -3.82 -19.83 25.97
CA ARG A 11 -4.48 -19.59 24.68
C ARG A 11 -4.90 -18.14 24.49
N VAL A 12 -5.30 -17.47 25.57
CA VAL A 12 -5.75 -16.08 25.54
C VAL A 12 -4.57 -15.15 25.27
N ILE A 13 -3.47 -15.34 26.00
CA ILE A 13 -2.25 -14.58 25.75
C ILE A 13 -1.68 -14.87 24.36
N ASP A 14 -1.88 -16.08 23.83
CA ASP A 14 -1.43 -16.43 22.49
C ASP A 14 -2.18 -15.73 21.36
N ILE A 15 -3.52 -15.74 21.43
CA ILE A 15 -4.36 -15.00 20.49
C ILE A 15 -4.05 -13.50 20.54
N ASP A 16 -3.93 -12.95 21.76
CA ASP A 16 -3.65 -11.54 21.95
C ASP A 16 -2.24 -11.17 21.45
N SER A 17 -1.20 -11.96 21.74
CA SER A 17 0.18 -11.67 21.32
C SER A 17 0.34 -11.67 19.81
N ARG A 18 -0.34 -12.58 19.09
CA ARG A 18 -0.34 -12.58 17.61
C ARG A 18 -0.88 -11.29 17.01
N ARG A 19 -1.78 -10.58 17.70
CA ARG A 19 -2.33 -9.29 17.26
C ARG A 19 -1.34 -8.12 17.42
N PHE A 20 -0.28 -8.32 18.20
CA PHE A 20 0.81 -7.37 18.49
C PHE A 20 2.11 -7.68 17.73
N ALA A 21 2.06 -8.49 16.67
CA ALA A 21 3.21 -8.82 15.83
C ALA A 21 3.65 -7.66 14.89
N SER A 22 3.78 -6.44 15.42
CA SER A 22 4.29 -5.25 14.73
C SER A 22 5.05 -4.35 15.71
N ILE A 23 6.20 -3.82 15.26
CA ILE A 23 7.07 -2.94 16.05
C ILE A 23 6.30 -1.66 16.41
N GLU A 24 5.57 -1.11 15.44
CA GLU A 24 4.80 0.12 15.54
C GLU A 24 3.72 -0.02 16.62
N LYS A 25 2.96 -1.12 16.61
CA LYS A 25 1.93 -1.38 17.64
C LYS A 25 2.52 -1.54 19.03
N ALA A 26 3.63 -2.24 19.16
CA ALA A 26 4.34 -2.37 20.43
C ALA A 26 4.80 -1.00 20.95
N LEU A 27 5.36 -0.16 20.08
CA LEU A 27 5.76 1.20 20.44
C LEU A 27 4.60 2.07 20.86
N VAL A 28 3.46 2.02 20.16
CA VAL A 28 2.25 2.74 20.59
C VAL A 28 1.90 2.36 22.03
N GLU A 29 1.84 1.08 22.37
CA GLU A 29 1.52 0.65 23.74
C GLU A 29 2.56 1.13 24.77
N LEU A 30 3.85 0.97 24.49
CA LEU A 30 4.91 1.31 25.44
C LEU A 30 5.01 2.83 25.68
N VAL A 31 4.87 3.62 24.60
CA VAL A 31 4.85 5.08 24.69
C VAL A 31 3.59 5.57 25.41
N THR A 32 2.42 4.98 25.14
CA THR A 32 1.21 5.31 25.89
C THR A 32 1.32 4.93 27.37
N ASN A 33 1.91 3.79 27.73
CA ASN A 33 2.13 3.43 29.13
C ASN A 33 3.03 4.44 29.85
N SER A 34 4.02 4.98 29.15
CA SER A 34 4.90 6.04 29.67
C SER A 34 4.13 7.34 29.91
N ASP A 35 3.28 7.75 28.96
CA ASP A 35 2.41 8.92 29.09
C ASP A 35 1.38 8.78 30.22
N ASP A 36 0.78 7.60 30.38
CA ASP A 36 -0.13 7.28 31.48
C ASP A 36 0.59 7.43 32.83
N SER A 37 1.87 7.01 32.92
CA SER A 37 2.68 7.20 34.13
C SER A 37 2.99 8.66 34.42
N TYR A 38 3.29 9.47 33.39
CA TYR A 38 3.48 10.90 33.58
C TYR A 38 2.18 11.60 33.99
N ALA A 39 1.06 11.24 33.37
CA ALA A 39 -0.25 11.80 33.69
C ALA A 39 -0.67 11.55 35.16
N ARG A 40 -0.25 10.42 35.76
CA ARG A 40 -0.48 10.15 37.19
C ARG A 40 0.36 11.08 38.10
N LEU A 41 1.63 11.29 37.77
CA LEU A 41 2.48 12.23 38.51
C LEU A 41 1.94 13.66 38.45
N GLU A 42 1.56 14.11 37.26
CA GLU A 42 1.01 15.46 37.04
C GLU A 42 -0.29 15.68 37.82
N ARG A 43 -1.17 14.67 37.87
CA ARG A 43 -2.40 14.71 38.68
C ARG A 43 -2.13 14.75 40.18
N ALA A 44 -1.04 14.14 40.64
CA ALA A 44 -0.58 14.25 42.02
C ALA A 44 0.10 15.60 42.32
N GLY A 45 0.12 16.54 41.36
CA GLY A 45 0.75 17.85 41.49
C GLY A 45 2.27 17.81 41.41
N MET A 46 2.86 16.69 40.99
CA MET A 46 4.31 16.54 40.84
C MET A 46 4.76 17.07 39.48
N GLN A 47 5.92 17.72 39.44
CA GLN A 47 6.52 18.17 38.19
C GLN A 47 7.12 16.98 37.44
N ALA A 48 6.73 16.80 36.19
CA ALA A 48 7.23 15.76 35.29
C ALA A 48 8.09 16.34 34.17
N CYS A 49 9.14 15.64 33.73
CA CYS A 49 9.95 16.06 32.58
C CYS A 49 9.31 15.70 31.23
N GLY A 50 8.37 14.73 31.21
CA GLY A 50 7.62 14.31 30.02
C GLY A 50 8.48 13.66 28.92
N ARG A 51 9.71 13.22 29.24
CA ARG A 51 10.65 12.63 28.29
C ARG A 51 10.41 11.13 28.10
N ILE A 52 10.32 10.70 26.85
CA ILE A 52 10.21 9.28 26.48
C ILE A 52 11.27 9.01 25.41
N LEU A 53 12.20 8.12 25.70
CA LEU A 53 13.28 7.74 24.79
C LEU A 53 13.01 6.36 24.19
N VAL A 54 12.94 6.30 22.87
CA VAL A 54 12.90 5.06 22.11
C VAL A 54 14.29 4.81 21.54
N GLN A 55 14.87 3.63 21.79
CA GLN A 55 16.11 3.20 21.14
C GLN A 55 15.81 2.00 20.25
N TYR A 56 16.28 2.05 19.01
CA TYR A 56 16.04 1.05 17.99
C TYR A 56 17.36 0.61 17.37
N GLU A 57 17.72 -0.66 17.55
CA GLU A 57 18.90 -1.27 16.95
C GLU A 57 18.48 -2.35 15.97
N ARG A 58 18.77 -2.14 14.68
CA ARG A 58 18.38 -3.09 13.63
C ARG A 58 19.52 -4.06 13.34
N HIS A 59 19.22 -5.35 13.36
CA HIS A 59 20.10 -6.43 12.92
C HIS A 59 19.55 -7.11 11.66
N ARG A 60 20.34 -8.02 11.06
CA ARG A 60 19.94 -8.69 9.81
C ARG A 60 18.69 -9.59 9.96
N HIS A 61 18.53 -10.22 11.12
CA HIS A 61 17.47 -11.21 11.39
C HIS A 61 16.60 -10.84 12.59
N GLY A 62 16.62 -9.57 13.01
CA GLY A 62 15.93 -9.13 14.20
C GLY A 62 16.26 -7.69 14.55
N ALA A 63 15.77 -7.23 15.69
CA ALA A 63 16.06 -5.91 16.22
C ALA A 63 16.01 -5.91 17.75
N LEU A 64 16.69 -4.95 18.38
CA LEU A 64 16.51 -4.60 19.78
C LEU A 64 15.72 -3.30 19.85
N LEU A 65 14.61 -3.34 20.57
CA LEU A 65 13.76 -2.19 20.83
C LEU A 65 13.79 -1.87 22.32
N THR A 66 14.09 -0.63 22.69
CA THR A 66 13.98 -0.13 24.06
C THR A 66 13.04 1.07 24.11
N VAL A 67 12.18 1.14 25.12
CA VAL A 67 11.44 2.36 25.49
C VAL A 67 11.72 2.69 26.94
N ALA A 68 12.15 3.92 27.23
CA ALA A 68 12.48 4.38 28.56
C ALA A 68 11.76 5.70 28.90
N ASP A 69 11.27 5.80 30.14
CA ASP A 69 10.69 7.00 30.73
C ASP A 69 11.38 7.35 32.05
N GLN A 70 11.12 8.56 32.52
CA GLN A 70 11.55 9.09 33.82
C GLN A 70 10.33 9.49 34.66
N ALA A 71 9.27 8.66 34.60
CA ALA A 71 8.01 8.89 35.28
C ALA A 71 8.02 8.27 36.69
N GLU A 72 6.93 7.62 37.11
CA GLU A 72 6.69 7.27 38.51
C GLU A 72 7.51 6.03 38.97
N GLY A 73 7.91 5.17 38.02
CA GLY A 73 8.45 3.84 38.30
C GLY A 73 7.43 2.90 38.98
N MET A 74 7.81 1.65 39.24
CA MET A 74 6.95 0.70 39.95
C MET A 74 7.71 0.01 41.07
N ALA A 75 7.07 -0.12 42.24
CA ALA A 75 7.53 -1.02 43.28
C ALA A 75 7.42 -2.49 42.81
N PHE A 76 8.22 -3.39 43.38
CA PHE A 76 8.28 -4.81 43.00
C PHE A 76 6.90 -5.47 42.92
N ASP A 77 6.10 -5.36 43.98
CA ASP A 77 4.77 -5.99 44.04
C ASP A 77 3.86 -5.48 42.92
N LYS A 78 3.89 -4.17 42.64
CA LYS A 78 3.14 -3.57 41.53
C LYS A 78 3.64 -4.11 40.19
N ALA A 79 4.95 -4.20 40.00
CA ALA A 79 5.58 -4.74 38.79
C ALA A 79 5.27 -6.24 38.57
N CYS A 80 5.07 -7.03 39.63
CA CYS A 80 4.57 -8.40 39.51
C CYS A 80 3.06 -8.43 39.23
N CYS A 81 2.27 -7.55 39.86
CA CYS A 81 0.82 -7.47 39.64
C CYS A 81 0.46 -7.15 38.19
N ILE A 82 1.23 -6.30 37.48
CA ILE A 82 0.95 -6.01 36.05
C ILE A 82 1.10 -7.24 35.16
N LEU A 83 1.74 -8.31 35.63
CA LEU A 83 1.88 -9.57 34.89
C LEU A 83 0.61 -10.43 34.94
N SER A 84 -0.31 -10.18 35.88
CA SER A 84 -1.59 -10.91 35.98
C SER A 84 -2.62 -10.48 34.94
N TYR A 85 -3.44 -11.41 34.42
CA TYR A 85 -4.52 -11.09 33.47
C TYR A 85 -5.71 -10.45 34.17
N GLY A 86 -6.37 -9.48 33.53
CA GLY A 86 -7.72 -9.07 33.90
C GLY A 86 -7.84 -8.42 35.29
N GLY A 87 -6.74 -8.21 36.00
CA GLY A 87 -6.73 -7.33 37.16
C GLY A 87 -7.08 -5.93 36.69
N ALA A 88 -8.19 -5.38 37.19
CA ALA A 88 -8.60 -4.00 36.99
C ALA A 88 -7.63 -3.04 37.70
N HIS A 89 -6.35 -3.10 37.34
CA HIS A 89 -5.25 -2.33 37.93
C HIS A 89 -4.87 -1.14 37.06
N SER A 90 -5.42 -1.03 35.84
CA SER A 90 -5.31 0.21 35.11
C SER A 90 -6.36 1.17 35.64
N ALA A 91 -5.93 2.32 36.15
CA ALA A 91 -6.35 3.61 35.63
C ALA A 91 -7.75 3.64 34.96
N LEU A 92 -7.80 3.19 33.69
CA LEU A 92 -9.00 3.17 32.86
C LEU A 92 -10.07 2.17 33.30
N SER A 93 -9.66 1.00 33.82
CA SER A 93 -10.58 -0.03 34.34
C SER A 93 -11.24 0.33 35.67
N GLN A 94 -10.73 1.35 36.36
CA GLN A 94 -11.32 1.89 37.58
C GLN A 94 -12.14 3.16 37.31
N GLY A 95 -12.19 3.65 36.06
CA GLY A 95 -12.85 4.90 35.71
C GLY A 95 -12.18 6.16 36.29
N LEU A 96 -10.94 6.03 36.79
CA LEU A 96 -10.23 7.09 37.51
C LEU A 96 -9.20 7.84 36.65
N ASP A 97 -8.85 7.32 35.47
CA ASP A 97 -7.78 7.86 34.63
C ASP A 97 -8.17 7.98 33.16
N GLY A 98 -7.53 8.90 32.45
CA GLY A 98 -7.37 8.84 30.99
C GLY A 98 -6.10 8.07 30.62
N GLY A 99 -6.18 7.26 29.57
CA GLY A 99 -5.10 6.42 29.02
C GLY A 99 -5.64 5.40 28.00
N ARG A 100 -4.80 4.56 27.40
CA ARG A 100 -5.26 3.47 26.47
C ARG A 100 -5.31 2.10 27.14
N GLY A 101 -4.66 1.95 28.30
CA GLY A 101 -4.60 0.68 29.02
C GLY A 101 -5.93 0.29 29.67
N TYR A 102 -6.86 -0.34 28.94
CA TYR A 102 -8.07 -0.97 29.52
C TYR A 102 -7.94 -2.50 29.52
N PHE A 103 -8.16 -3.21 30.64
CA PHE A 103 -8.00 -4.68 30.80
C PHE A 103 -6.60 -5.25 31.17
N GLY A 104 -5.60 -4.42 31.51
CA GLY A 104 -4.26 -4.96 31.86
C GLY A 104 -3.56 -5.70 30.71
N ARG A 105 -3.90 -5.33 29.47
CA ARG A 105 -3.31 -5.82 28.20
C ARG A 105 -2.45 -4.70 27.59
N GLY A 106 -1.34 -5.05 26.96
CA GLY A 106 -0.42 -4.09 26.31
C GLY A 106 1.03 -4.53 26.42
N LEU A 107 1.66 -4.30 27.58
CA LEU A 107 3.09 -4.61 27.82
C LEU A 107 3.46 -6.06 27.48
N LYS A 108 2.76 -7.03 28.07
CA LYS A 108 3.02 -8.46 27.86
C LYS A 108 2.86 -8.85 26.39
N GLN A 109 1.75 -8.42 25.78
CA GLN A 109 1.45 -8.71 24.38
C GLN A 109 2.48 -8.09 23.43
N ALA A 110 2.94 -6.88 23.71
CA ALA A 110 4.01 -6.22 22.95
C ALA A 110 5.31 -7.02 23.02
N ILE A 111 5.70 -7.51 24.21
CA ILE A 111 6.91 -8.33 24.37
C ILE A 111 6.73 -9.69 23.66
N PHE A 112 5.70 -10.46 24.04
CA PHE A 112 5.49 -11.82 23.54
C PHE A 112 5.07 -11.91 22.06
N GLY A 113 4.48 -10.83 21.52
CA GLY A 113 4.13 -10.73 20.11
C GLY A 113 5.35 -10.53 19.20
N LEU A 114 6.42 -9.93 19.73
CA LEU A 114 7.66 -9.67 19.00
C LEU A 114 8.77 -10.69 19.28
N GLY A 115 8.77 -11.28 20.47
CA GLY A 115 9.79 -12.24 20.89
C GLY A 115 9.86 -12.39 22.40
N CYS A 116 11.01 -12.03 22.96
CA CYS A 116 11.27 -11.97 24.40
C CYS A 116 11.71 -10.56 24.81
N GLY A 117 11.76 -10.31 26.10
CA GLY A 117 12.13 -8.98 26.59
C GLY A 117 12.14 -8.91 28.10
N TRP A 118 12.39 -7.70 28.61
CA TRP A 118 12.41 -7.46 30.03
C TRP A 118 11.96 -6.04 30.38
N LEU A 119 11.47 -5.91 31.59
CA LEU A 119 11.10 -4.67 32.25
C LEU A 119 12.12 -4.40 33.36
N GLU A 120 12.69 -3.21 33.36
CA GLU A 120 13.51 -2.70 34.46
C GLU A 120 12.89 -1.40 34.96
N THR A 121 12.60 -1.31 36.25
CA THR A 121 11.93 -0.14 36.83
C THR A 121 12.61 0.29 38.12
N ILE A 122 12.82 1.59 38.27
CA ILE A 122 13.35 2.20 39.50
C ILE A 122 12.22 2.97 40.18
N HIS A 123 11.96 2.62 41.44
CA HIS A 123 11.00 3.31 42.28
C HIS A 123 11.56 3.49 43.69
N ALA A 124 11.56 4.72 44.20
CA ALA A 124 12.03 5.04 45.54
C ALA A 124 13.45 4.49 45.85
N GLY A 125 14.35 4.56 44.86
CA GLY A 125 15.73 4.10 45.00
C GLY A 125 15.95 2.60 44.87
N ARG A 126 14.89 1.82 44.62
CA ARG A 126 14.95 0.37 44.43
C ARG A 126 14.70 0.01 42.97
N ILE A 127 15.41 -1.00 42.47
CA ILE A 127 15.29 -1.52 41.10
C ILE A 127 14.68 -2.92 41.13
N SER A 128 13.69 -3.13 40.26
CA SER A 128 13.13 -4.44 39.92
C SER A 128 13.40 -4.77 38.46
N ARG A 129 13.66 -6.05 38.16
CA ARG A 129 13.80 -6.57 36.81
C ARG A 129 12.89 -7.79 36.64
N ILE A 130 12.12 -7.80 35.56
CA ILE A 130 11.25 -8.93 35.20
C ILE A 130 11.53 -9.28 33.75
N GLU A 131 11.89 -10.54 33.50
CA GLU A 131 12.11 -11.08 32.17
C GLU A 131 10.87 -11.83 31.70
N LEU A 132 10.51 -11.69 30.42
CA LEU A 132 9.37 -12.33 29.79
C LEU A 132 9.84 -13.05 28.54
N PHE A 133 9.56 -14.35 28.46
CA PHE A 133 10.06 -15.21 27.37
C PHE A 133 9.17 -16.42 27.14
N ARG A 134 9.38 -17.12 26.02
CA ARG A 134 8.70 -18.38 25.71
C ARG A 134 9.56 -19.56 26.15
N GLY A 135 8.97 -20.51 26.85
CA GLY A 135 9.60 -21.80 27.16
C GLY A 135 9.81 -22.65 25.91
N ALA A 136 10.61 -23.71 26.05
CA ALA A 136 10.87 -24.66 24.95
C ALA A 136 9.60 -25.40 24.46
N ASP A 137 8.59 -25.52 25.33
CA ASP A 137 7.26 -26.05 25.05
C ASP A 137 6.29 -25.00 24.47
N GLY A 138 6.75 -23.77 24.26
CA GLY A 138 5.95 -22.64 23.79
C GLY A 138 5.15 -21.94 24.89
N ALA A 139 5.30 -22.33 26.17
CA ALA A 139 4.61 -21.68 27.28
C ALA A 139 5.09 -20.24 27.47
N TYR A 140 4.18 -19.34 27.87
CA TYR A 140 4.47 -17.96 28.18
C TYR A 140 4.95 -17.85 29.63
N LEU A 141 6.22 -17.51 29.83
CA LEU A 141 6.91 -17.53 31.13
C LEU A 141 7.42 -16.14 31.52
N TYR A 142 7.67 -15.97 32.82
CA TYR A 142 8.41 -14.83 33.34
C TYR A 142 9.36 -15.22 34.49
N ASP A 143 10.44 -14.45 34.67
CA ASP A 143 11.32 -14.50 35.85
C ASP A 143 11.40 -13.10 36.47
N ASP A 144 10.95 -12.98 37.72
CA ASP A 144 10.97 -11.73 38.47
C ASP A 144 12.15 -11.63 39.45
N SER A 145 13.04 -12.63 39.48
CA SER A 145 14.14 -12.80 40.43
C SER A 145 13.72 -12.85 41.92
N GLY A 146 12.42 -12.78 42.22
CA GLY A 146 11.80 -12.89 43.54
C GLY A 146 11.93 -11.69 44.48
N ARG A 147 12.66 -10.62 44.12
CA ARG A 147 12.79 -9.40 44.94
C ARG A 147 13.33 -8.22 44.16
N ASP A 148 13.14 -7.01 44.69
CA ASP A 148 13.91 -5.84 44.30
C ASP A 148 15.25 -5.73 45.06
N ARG A 149 16.11 -4.83 44.59
CA ARG A 149 17.37 -4.45 45.26
C ARG A 149 17.58 -2.95 45.19
N GLU A 150 18.55 -2.42 45.94
CA GLU A 150 18.95 -1.01 45.80
C GLU A 150 19.50 -0.73 44.40
N ALA A 151 19.10 0.42 43.83
CA ALA A 151 19.58 0.89 42.55
C ALA A 151 20.94 1.59 42.73
N THR A 152 21.95 1.09 42.02
CA THR A 152 23.29 1.68 42.01
C THR A 152 23.40 2.81 40.98
N ASP A 153 24.43 3.64 41.07
CA ASP A 153 24.70 4.66 40.05
C ASP A 153 24.93 4.04 38.66
N SER A 154 25.56 2.86 38.62
CA SER A 154 25.73 2.09 37.38
C SER A 154 24.39 1.64 36.78
N ASP A 155 23.40 1.28 37.62
CA ASP A 155 22.05 0.97 37.12
C ASP A 155 21.39 2.21 36.51
N ARG A 156 21.50 3.36 37.18
CA ARG A 156 20.92 4.63 36.71
C ARG A 156 21.51 5.07 35.38
N GLU A 157 22.83 4.98 35.25
CA GLU A 157 23.56 5.30 34.03
C GLU A 157 23.18 4.35 32.89
N ARG A 158 23.21 3.04 33.13
CA ARG A 158 22.85 2.01 32.14
C ARG A 158 21.41 2.17 31.64
N LEU A 159 20.48 2.52 32.52
CA LEU A 159 19.06 2.67 32.18
C LEU A 159 18.74 4.05 31.59
N GLY A 160 19.59 5.06 31.78
CA GLY A 160 19.27 6.45 31.46
C GLY A 160 18.21 7.07 32.39
N ILE A 161 18.07 6.51 33.60
CA ILE A 161 17.04 6.86 34.58
C ILE A 161 17.74 7.39 35.85
N PRO A 162 17.88 8.72 36.00
CA PRO A 162 18.58 9.28 37.16
C PRO A 162 17.79 9.14 38.46
N GLY A 163 16.46 9.11 38.38
CA GLY A 163 15.54 9.04 39.54
C GLY A 163 14.64 7.82 39.50
N ASN A 164 13.33 8.06 39.49
CA ASN A 164 12.33 7.04 39.19
C ASN A 164 12.10 6.95 37.68
N GLY A 165 11.64 5.79 37.21
CA GLY A 165 11.31 5.59 35.81
C GLY A 165 11.26 4.11 35.46
N THR A 166 10.95 3.84 34.20
CA THR A 166 10.85 2.48 33.68
C THR A 166 11.52 2.37 32.32
N ARG A 167 12.22 1.26 32.08
CA ARG A 167 12.78 0.86 30.80
C ARG A 167 12.23 -0.51 30.42
N VAL A 168 11.64 -0.62 29.24
CA VAL A 168 11.22 -1.88 28.62
C VAL A 168 12.15 -2.16 27.45
N ALA A 169 12.68 -3.37 27.38
CA ALA A 169 13.48 -3.84 26.26
C ALA A 169 12.84 -5.09 25.64
N ILE A 170 12.85 -5.16 24.31
CA ILE A 170 12.29 -6.25 23.51
C ILE A 170 13.34 -6.69 22.50
N VAL A 171 13.67 -7.97 22.54
CA VAL A 171 14.45 -8.63 21.49
C VAL A 171 13.46 -9.20 20.48
N ILE A 172 13.49 -8.63 19.29
CA ILE A 172 12.62 -9.00 18.18
C ILE A 172 13.29 -10.14 17.41
N GLU A 173 12.77 -11.34 17.62
CA GLU A 173 13.28 -12.59 17.02
C GLU A 173 12.20 -13.32 16.22
N SER A 174 10.96 -12.86 16.27
CA SER A 174 9.84 -13.47 15.54
C SER A 174 10.01 -13.29 14.02
N PRO A 175 10.04 -14.38 13.23
CA PRO A 175 10.18 -14.31 11.77
C PRO A 175 8.93 -13.73 11.07
N GLN A 176 7.83 -13.58 11.80
CA GLN A 176 6.57 -13.02 11.29
C GLN A 176 6.54 -11.49 11.35
N VAL A 177 7.52 -10.87 12.02
CA VAL A 177 7.58 -9.42 12.23
C VAL A 177 8.43 -8.78 11.14
N SER A 178 7.86 -7.79 10.45
CA SER A 178 8.63 -6.95 9.53
C SER A 178 9.55 -6.01 10.33
N ILE A 179 10.84 -6.01 10.00
CA ILE A 179 11.83 -5.13 10.63
C ILE A 179 11.92 -3.81 9.84
N SER A 180 11.15 -2.82 10.28
CA SER A 180 11.06 -1.50 9.66
C SER A 180 12.40 -0.77 9.60
N GLN A 181 12.62 0.03 8.54
CA GLN A 181 13.76 0.93 8.48
C GLN A 181 13.56 2.10 9.46
N PHE A 182 14.66 2.70 9.94
CA PHE A 182 14.60 3.77 10.95
C PHE A 182 13.67 4.93 10.54
N GLY A 183 13.85 5.48 9.33
CA GLY A 183 13.00 6.58 8.84
C GLY A 183 11.53 6.19 8.70
N ALA A 184 11.24 4.95 8.27
CA ALA A 184 9.87 4.45 8.16
C ALA A 184 9.22 4.28 9.55
N LEU A 185 9.98 3.81 10.53
CA LEU A 185 9.52 3.68 11.92
C LEU A 185 9.18 5.05 12.51
N VAL A 186 10.07 6.04 12.37
CA VAL A 186 9.84 7.42 12.83
C VAL A 186 8.60 8.02 12.17
N HIS A 187 8.47 7.84 10.85
CA HIS A 187 7.30 8.30 10.10
C HIS A 187 6.00 7.64 10.58
N SER A 188 6.02 6.33 10.80
CA SER A 188 4.86 5.60 11.31
C SER A 188 4.42 6.10 12.68
N LEU A 189 5.37 6.31 13.62
CA LEU A 189 5.06 6.86 14.94
C LEU A 189 4.50 8.28 14.86
N ALA A 190 5.08 9.13 14.02
CA ALA A 190 4.64 10.51 13.82
C ALA A 190 3.19 10.58 13.29
N ASN A 191 2.84 9.69 12.35
CA ASN A 191 1.51 9.66 11.75
C ASN A 191 0.50 8.80 12.49
N ASN A 192 0.93 8.01 13.49
CA ASN A 192 0.04 7.16 14.24
C ASN A 192 -1.01 7.97 15.02
N PHE A 193 -2.29 7.79 14.71
CA PHE A 193 -3.34 8.62 15.31
C PHE A 193 -3.47 8.44 16.82
N TYR A 194 -3.11 7.26 17.37
CA TYR A 194 -3.10 7.03 18.82
C TYR A 194 -2.06 7.88 19.55
N LEU A 195 -1.01 8.30 18.85
CA LEU A 195 0.09 9.07 19.43
C LEU A 195 -0.07 10.58 19.24
N ARG A 196 -0.92 11.07 18.32
CA ARG A 196 -0.99 12.51 17.98
C ARG A 196 -1.17 13.46 19.17
N ASP A 197 -2.16 13.19 20.02
CA ASP A 197 -2.45 14.02 21.20
C ASP A 197 -1.32 13.90 22.24
N LEU A 198 -0.71 12.71 22.37
CA LEU A 198 0.43 12.44 23.25
C LEU A 198 1.70 13.16 22.79
N LEU A 199 2.04 13.09 21.50
CA LEU A 199 3.22 13.71 20.90
C LEU A 199 3.19 15.25 21.01
N ALA A 200 2.00 15.85 21.15
CA ALA A 200 1.87 17.27 21.40
C ALA A 200 2.21 17.67 22.87
N ARG A 201 2.10 16.73 23.82
CA ARG A 201 2.32 16.99 25.26
C ARG A 201 3.55 16.31 25.86
N ARG A 202 4.19 15.39 25.13
CA ARG A 202 5.40 14.66 25.55
C ARG A 202 6.55 14.91 24.59
N HIS A 203 7.76 14.78 25.11
CA HIS A 203 8.99 14.84 24.33
C HIS A 203 9.43 13.41 24.02
N VAL A 204 8.97 12.89 22.87
CA VAL A 204 9.31 11.54 22.38
C VAL A 204 10.44 11.65 21.36
N GLU A 205 11.52 10.91 21.55
CA GLU A 205 12.63 10.82 20.59
C GLU A 205 12.93 9.37 20.23
N VAL A 206 13.32 9.12 18.98
CA VAL A 206 13.82 7.82 18.53
C VAL A 206 15.30 7.93 18.19
N VAL A 207 16.09 7.02 18.75
CA VAL A 207 17.52 6.90 18.52
C VAL A 207 17.81 5.59 17.80
N HIS A 208 18.48 5.69 16.66
CA HIS A 208 19.01 4.54 15.94
C HIS A 208 20.37 4.16 16.54
N LEU A 209 20.49 2.90 16.97
CA LEU A 209 21.73 2.33 17.42
C LEU A 209 22.30 1.37 16.36
N LYS A 210 23.62 1.27 16.33
CA LYS A 210 24.37 0.24 15.63
C LYS A 210 25.50 -0.24 16.52
N ASP A 211 25.49 -1.51 16.88
CA ASP A 211 26.46 -2.13 17.79
C ASP A 211 26.53 -1.37 19.14
N GLY A 212 25.36 -0.98 19.66
CA GLY A 212 25.21 -0.18 20.88
C GLY A 212 25.60 1.30 20.77
N VAL A 213 26.04 1.78 19.61
CA VAL A 213 26.44 3.18 19.39
C VAL A 213 25.34 3.94 18.67
N GLU A 214 25.01 5.14 19.14
CA GLU A 214 24.08 6.05 18.46
C GLU A 214 24.64 6.49 17.10
N VAL A 215 23.88 6.23 16.04
CA VAL A 215 24.22 6.63 14.66
C VAL A 215 23.27 7.67 14.09
N GLU A 216 22.04 7.75 14.59
CA GLU A 216 21.02 8.69 14.13
C GLU A 216 20.01 8.99 15.23
N ARG A 217 19.44 10.20 15.25
CA ARG A 217 18.41 10.63 16.19
C ARG A 217 17.34 11.43 15.44
N SER A 218 16.07 11.10 15.68
CA SER A 218 14.94 11.74 14.98
C SER A 218 14.68 13.19 15.38
N GLY A 219 15.21 13.62 16.52
CA GLY A 219 14.65 14.76 17.26
C GLY A 219 13.26 14.44 17.81
N PRO A 220 12.49 15.45 18.27
CA PRO A 220 11.15 15.25 18.79
C PRO A 220 10.21 14.73 17.69
N VAL A 221 9.65 13.55 17.90
CA VAL A 221 8.63 12.99 17.00
C VAL A 221 7.36 13.83 17.15
N ARG A 222 6.84 14.34 16.03
CA ARG A 222 5.64 15.17 16.00
C ARG A 222 4.77 14.81 14.81
N PHE A 223 3.46 14.91 15.00
CA PHE A 223 2.52 14.88 13.89
C PHE A 223 2.47 16.26 13.25
N ASP A 224 2.86 16.33 11.98
CA ASP A 224 2.74 17.55 11.19
C ASP A 224 1.33 17.62 10.60
N GLU A 225 0.49 18.47 11.20
CA GLU A 225 -0.87 18.64 10.73
C GLU A 225 -0.89 19.21 9.29
N PRO A 226 -1.64 18.61 8.35
CA PRO A 226 -1.71 19.12 6.99
C PRO A 226 -2.36 20.53 6.94
N PRO A 227 -1.92 21.42 6.02
CA PRO A 227 -2.56 22.72 5.82
C PRO A 227 -4.07 22.57 5.61
N SER A 228 -4.87 23.34 6.33
CA SER A 228 -6.31 23.10 6.38
C SER A 228 -7.15 24.36 6.63
N VAL A 229 -8.44 24.24 6.35
CA VAL A 229 -9.48 25.23 6.69
C VAL A 229 -10.43 24.61 7.70
N VAL A 230 -10.76 25.35 8.76
CA VAL A 230 -11.75 24.90 9.76
C VAL A 230 -13.15 25.00 9.16
N LEU A 231 -13.89 23.89 9.14
CA LEU A 231 -15.28 23.81 8.70
C LEU A 231 -16.26 23.93 9.87
N LEU A 232 -15.95 23.27 11.00
CA LEU A 232 -16.71 23.34 12.25
C LEU A 232 -15.74 23.53 13.42
N GLY A 233 -16.09 24.38 14.37
CA GLY A 233 -15.27 24.67 15.54
C GLY A 233 -14.32 25.86 15.34
N PRO A 234 -13.23 25.95 16.12
CA PRO A 234 -12.72 24.94 17.05
C PRO A 234 -13.67 24.65 18.22
N GLU A 235 -13.64 23.41 18.70
CA GLU A 235 -14.38 22.91 19.87
C GLU A 235 -15.87 23.26 19.91
N LEU A 236 -16.55 23.17 18.76
CA LEU A 236 -17.98 23.42 18.66
C LEU A 236 -18.74 22.47 19.61
N PRO A 237 -19.54 22.99 20.56
CA PRO A 237 -20.25 22.15 21.51
C PRO A 237 -21.36 21.35 20.83
N GLY A 238 -21.44 20.08 21.19
CA GLY A 238 -22.50 19.15 20.84
C GLY A 238 -22.98 18.39 22.07
N GLN A 239 -24.13 17.74 21.95
CA GLN A 239 -24.67 16.91 23.03
C GLN A 239 -25.49 15.74 22.49
N PHE A 240 -25.59 14.67 23.28
CA PHE A 240 -26.46 13.53 22.99
C PHE A 240 -27.18 13.05 24.25
N GLN A 241 -28.27 12.32 24.04
CA GLN A 241 -29.10 11.76 25.10
C GLN A 241 -28.87 10.25 25.20
N HIS A 242 -28.67 9.75 26.41
CA HIS A 242 -28.65 8.33 26.72
C HIS A 242 -29.20 8.11 28.14
N ASP A 243 -30.11 7.15 28.33
CA ASP A 243 -30.74 6.88 29.64
C ASP A 243 -31.28 8.12 30.36
N ARG A 244 -31.89 9.05 29.60
CA ARG A 244 -32.45 10.33 30.08
C ARG A 244 -31.39 11.28 30.67
N GLN A 245 -30.11 11.03 30.41
CA GLN A 245 -28.99 11.91 30.74
C GLN A 245 -28.45 12.58 29.48
N THR A 246 -28.13 13.88 29.60
CA THR A 246 -27.46 14.65 28.56
C THR A 246 -25.95 14.53 28.73
N HIS A 247 -25.25 14.15 27.67
CA HIS A 247 -23.79 14.06 27.67
C HIS A 247 -23.21 15.07 26.65
N PRO A 248 -22.32 15.98 27.09
CA PRO A 248 -21.69 16.95 26.21
C PRO A 248 -20.47 16.36 25.48
N PHE A 249 -20.18 16.90 24.31
CA PHE A 249 -18.93 16.71 23.58
C PHE A 249 -18.54 17.98 22.83
N THR A 250 -17.29 18.08 22.37
CA THR A 250 -16.85 19.16 21.48
C THR A 250 -16.29 18.60 20.19
N LEU A 251 -16.44 19.34 19.10
CA LEU A 251 -16.06 18.91 17.75
C LEU A 251 -15.26 20.00 17.04
N THR A 252 -14.14 19.61 16.43
CA THR A 252 -13.43 20.41 15.44
C THR A 252 -13.36 19.60 14.16
N LEU A 253 -13.92 20.11 13.06
CA LEU A 253 -13.81 19.52 11.74
C LEU A 253 -13.04 20.48 10.84
N ARG A 254 -12.03 19.96 10.15
CA ARG A 254 -11.17 20.68 9.21
C ARG A 254 -11.19 19.98 7.85
N ARG A 255 -10.87 20.75 6.82
CA ARG A 255 -10.68 20.29 5.46
C ARG A 255 -9.25 20.54 5.04
N ALA A 256 -8.54 19.51 4.61
CA ALA A 256 -7.19 19.63 4.06
C ALA A 256 -7.19 20.46 2.77
N MET A 257 -6.16 21.27 2.60
CA MET A 257 -5.89 22.05 1.41
C MET A 257 -4.85 21.33 0.55
N GLY A 258 -5.13 21.17 -0.74
CA GLY A 258 -4.14 20.75 -1.72
C GLY A 258 -3.77 19.27 -1.75
N ALA A 259 -4.14 18.45 -0.75
CA ALA A 259 -3.80 17.03 -0.70
C ALA A 259 -4.94 16.15 -0.17
N GLU A 260 -4.99 14.91 -0.65
CA GLU A 260 -5.77 13.83 -0.04
C GLU A 260 -5.06 13.31 1.21
N LEU A 261 -5.85 12.86 2.18
CA LEU A 261 -5.36 12.31 3.42
C LEU A 261 -5.38 10.79 3.37
N THR A 262 -4.50 10.15 4.15
CA THR A 262 -4.46 8.69 4.29
C THR A 262 -5.77 8.21 4.93
N PRO A 263 -6.57 7.36 4.25
CA PRO A 263 -7.92 7.04 4.71
C PRO A 263 -7.99 5.90 5.73
N ARG A 264 -6.96 5.07 5.83
CA ARG A 264 -7.00 3.79 6.56
C ARG A 264 -5.70 3.49 7.29
N GLY A 265 -5.77 2.53 8.22
CA GLY A 265 -4.65 2.10 9.05
C GLY A 265 -4.40 3.02 10.23
N ASP A 266 -3.47 2.63 11.10
CA ASP A 266 -3.14 3.40 12.30
C ASP A 266 -2.46 4.74 11.97
N GLU A 267 -1.91 4.88 10.75
CA GLU A 267 -1.31 6.09 10.21
C GLU A 267 -2.32 7.01 9.49
N ARG A 268 -3.62 6.68 9.51
CA ARG A 268 -4.64 7.45 8.78
C ARG A 268 -4.67 8.93 9.18
N THR A 269 -4.52 9.84 8.23
CA THR A 269 -4.55 11.29 8.47
C THR A 269 -5.94 11.89 8.22
N SER A 270 -6.85 11.16 7.55
CA SER A 270 -8.28 11.49 7.51
C SER A 270 -9.00 10.96 8.74
N GLY A 271 -10.14 11.55 9.07
CA GLY A 271 -10.98 11.13 10.19
C GLY A 271 -10.97 12.09 11.37
N LEU A 272 -11.97 11.91 12.25
CA LEU A 272 -12.04 12.57 13.53
C LEU A 272 -11.34 11.71 14.57
N VAL A 273 -10.27 12.22 15.17
CA VAL A 273 -9.63 11.59 16.31
C VAL A 273 -10.57 11.71 17.51
N VAL A 274 -11.01 10.57 18.03
CA VAL A 274 -11.94 10.48 19.16
C VAL A 274 -11.14 10.47 20.46
N LEU A 275 -11.36 11.50 21.27
CA LEU A 275 -10.62 11.79 22.48
C LEU A 275 -11.54 11.76 23.70
N SER A 276 -11.03 11.24 24.82
CA SER A 276 -11.70 11.30 26.12
C SER A 276 -10.66 11.46 27.22
N GLY A 277 -10.54 12.67 27.77
CA GLY A 277 -9.39 13.04 28.61
C GLY A 277 -8.09 12.97 27.80
N THR A 278 -7.11 12.21 28.30
CA THR A 278 -5.82 11.94 27.63
C THR A 278 -5.87 10.75 26.67
N ALA A 279 -6.98 10.01 26.62
CA ALA A 279 -7.11 8.80 25.82
C ALA A 279 -7.52 9.11 24.37
N VAL A 280 -6.76 8.57 23.41
CA VAL A 280 -7.20 8.43 22.02
C VAL A 280 -7.87 7.07 21.84
N LEU A 281 -9.16 7.06 21.50
CA LEU A 281 -9.97 5.85 21.45
C LEU A 281 -10.15 5.32 20.02
N ASP A 282 -10.18 6.20 19.02
CA ASP A 282 -10.43 5.86 17.62
C ASP A 282 -10.07 7.02 16.68
N CYS A 283 -10.03 6.77 15.37
CA CYS A 283 -9.99 7.78 14.33
C CYS A 283 -10.90 7.34 13.17
N GLN A 284 -12.02 8.04 12.98
CA GLN A 284 -13.08 7.63 12.04
C GLN A 284 -13.98 8.78 11.58
N MET A 285 -14.83 8.52 10.59
CA MET A 285 -15.83 9.44 10.04
C MET A 285 -17.27 9.02 10.35
N PHE A 286 -17.47 8.17 11.35
CA PHE A 286 -18.79 7.76 11.85
C PHE A 286 -19.68 7.19 10.73
N ASP A 287 -20.92 7.67 10.55
CA ASP A 287 -21.82 7.16 9.49
C ASP A 287 -21.31 7.47 8.07
N TYR A 288 -20.27 8.29 7.96
CA TYR A 288 -19.65 8.72 6.71
C TYR A 288 -18.32 8.02 6.40
N GLU A 289 -17.94 6.98 7.15
CA GLU A 289 -16.72 6.23 6.86
C GLU A 289 -16.68 5.71 5.41
N ASN A 290 -15.55 5.93 4.72
CA ASN A 290 -15.33 5.59 3.31
C ASN A 290 -16.25 6.31 2.28
N GLN A 291 -16.98 7.36 2.66
CA GLN A 291 -17.77 8.13 1.69
C GLN A 291 -16.91 9.13 0.90
N VAL A 292 -17.33 9.48 -0.32
CA VAL A 292 -16.63 10.47 -1.16
C VAL A 292 -16.54 11.81 -0.44
N GLY A 293 -15.37 12.45 -0.52
CA GLY A 293 -15.07 13.73 0.12
C GLY A 293 -14.52 13.61 1.54
N THR A 294 -14.70 12.48 2.21
CA THR A 294 -14.20 12.30 3.58
C THR A 294 -12.68 12.13 3.64
N GLU A 295 -12.04 11.77 2.53
CA GLU A 295 -10.58 11.75 2.35
C GLU A 295 -9.92 13.13 2.44
N TYR A 296 -10.70 14.21 2.42
CA TYR A 296 -10.22 15.57 2.65
C TYR A 296 -10.54 16.09 4.04
N LEU A 297 -11.31 15.34 4.82
CA LEU A 297 -11.83 15.78 6.11
C LEU A 297 -11.06 15.11 7.25
N PHE A 298 -10.75 15.90 8.26
CA PHE A 298 -10.11 15.42 9.47
C PHE A 298 -10.39 16.36 10.64
N GLY A 299 -10.07 15.93 11.85
CA GLY A 299 -10.20 16.79 13.01
C GLY A 299 -10.28 15.99 14.31
N THR A 300 -11.00 16.54 15.27
CA THR A 300 -11.07 15.97 16.63
C THR A 300 -12.49 16.02 17.16
N VAL A 301 -12.84 15.01 17.96
CA VAL A 301 -14.05 15.01 18.78
C VAL A 301 -13.69 14.61 20.20
N ARG A 302 -14.02 15.45 21.18
CA ARG A 302 -13.72 15.22 22.60
C ARG A 302 -15.01 14.92 23.36
N CYS A 303 -15.10 13.74 23.98
CA CYS A 303 -16.27 13.31 24.75
C CYS A 303 -15.82 12.67 26.08
N PRO A 304 -15.80 13.43 27.20
CA PRO A 304 -15.33 12.94 28.51
C PRO A 304 -16.07 11.70 29.02
N ALA A 305 -17.36 11.60 28.70
CA ALA A 305 -18.22 10.52 29.18
C ALA A 305 -17.86 9.13 28.60
N LEU A 306 -17.04 9.05 27.54
CA LEU A 306 -16.60 7.77 26.97
C LEU A 306 -15.74 6.98 27.98
N VAL A 307 -14.75 7.62 28.61
CA VAL A 307 -13.89 6.97 29.61
C VAL A 307 -14.65 6.69 30.90
N GLU A 308 -15.54 7.58 31.33
CA GLU A 308 -16.40 7.37 32.50
C GLU A 308 -17.27 6.10 32.34
N LYS A 309 -17.93 5.95 31.19
CA LYS A 309 -18.74 4.76 30.90
C LYS A 309 -17.90 3.50 30.74
N LEU A 310 -16.72 3.62 30.15
CA LEU A 310 -15.77 2.50 30.06
C LEU A 310 -15.37 2.00 31.45
N GLY A 311 -15.07 2.91 32.39
CA GLY A 311 -14.79 2.58 33.79
C GLY A 311 -15.96 1.95 34.56
N GLN A 312 -17.20 2.19 34.11
CA GLN A 312 -18.42 1.55 34.62
C GLN A 312 -18.68 0.16 34.01
N GLY A 313 -17.75 -0.34 33.18
CA GLY A 313 -17.88 -1.65 32.52
C GLY A 313 -18.69 -1.63 31.23
N VAL A 314 -19.05 -0.45 30.70
CA VAL A 314 -19.70 -0.35 29.38
C VAL A 314 -18.66 -0.67 28.30
N ALA A 315 -19.02 -1.53 27.35
CA ALA A 315 -18.17 -1.91 26.23
C ALA A 315 -18.05 -0.76 25.20
N VAL A 316 -17.38 0.34 25.56
CA VAL A 316 -17.20 1.53 24.72
C VAL A 316 -16.26 1.29 23.54
N ILE A 317 -15.21 0.48 23.76
CA ILE A 317 -14.27 0.03 22.74
C ILE A 317 -14.54 -1.43 22.38
N SER A 318 -14.13 -1.85 21.18
CA SER A 318 -14.21 -3.26 20.79
C SER A 318 -13.27 -4.13 21.63
N ASP A 319 -13.61 -5.41 21.79
CA ASP A 319 -12.77 -6.39 22.53
C ASP A 319 -11.37 -6.53 21.91
N GLU A 320 -11.24 -6.23 20.62
CA GLU A 320 -10.00 -6.25 19.85
C GLU A 320 -9.20 -4.94 19.96
N ARG A 321 -9.72 -3.94 20.68
CA ARG A 321 -9.17 -2.57 20.78
C ARG A 321 -8.93 -1.91 19.42
N ALA A 322 -9.77 -2.23 18.44
CA ALA A 322 -9.70 -1.72 17.08
C ALA A 322 -10.59 -0.47 16.85
N GLY A 323 -10.93 0.24 17.94
CA GLY A 323 -11.80 1.43 17.89
C GLY A 323 -13.05 1.32 18.77
N LEU A 324 -13.96 2.27 18.60
CA LEU A 324 -15.25 2.34 19.30
C LEU A 324 -16.12 1.12 18.94
N ASN A 325 -16.96 0.70 19.89
CA ASN A 325 -17.94 -0.37 19.69
C ASN A 325 -19.33 0.21 19.40
N PRO A 326 -19.75 0.35 18.13
CA PRO A 326 -21.04 0.94 17.78
C PRO A 326 -22.24 0.09 18.23
N LYS A 327 -22.04 -1.17 18.64
CA LYS A 327 -23.13 -2.03 19.16
C LYS A 327 -23.56 -1.62 20.57
N ALA A 328 -22.71 -0.92 21.32
CA ALA A 328 -23.08 -0.42 22.65
C ALA A 328 -24.06 0.76 22.52
N PRO A 329 -25.23 0.74 23.18
CA PRO A 329 -26.26 1.79 23.01
C PRO A 329 -25.77 3.20 23.31
N PHE A 330 -24.89 3.37 24.31
CA PHE A 330 -24.27 4.65 24.63
C PHE A 330 -23.40 5.17 23.47
N VAL A 331 -22.54 4.31 22.93
CA VAL A 331 -21.66 4.64 21.79
C VAL A 331 -22.49 4.93 20.55
N ALA A 332 -23.53 4.15 20.27
CA ALA A 332 -24.43 4.39 19.14
C ALA A 332 -25.12 5.77 19.22
N ALA A 333 -25.51 6.21 20.42
CA ALA A 333 -26.10 7.54 20.62
C ALA A 333 -25.08 8.66 20.36
N PHE A 334 -23.85 8.51 20.84
CA PHE A 334 -22.74 9.40 20.53
C PHE A 334 -22.44 9.44 19.02
N TYR A 335 -22.34 8.27 18.39
CA TYR A 335 -22.07 8.07 16.97
C TYR A 335 -23.05 8.89 16.11
N ARG A 336 -24.35 8.70 16.33
CA ARG A 336 -25.42 9.43 15.63
C ARG A 336 -25.39 10.94 15.88
N ALA A 337 -24.98 11.38 17.06
CA ALA A 337 -24.90 12.81 17.36
C ALA A 337 -23.77 13.49 16.61
N VAL A 338 -22.58 12.86 16.56
CA VAL A 338 -21.44 13.38 15.79
C VAL A 338 -21.74 13.34 14.29
N SER A 339 -22.27 12.23 13.77
CA SER A 339 -22.70 12.11 12.36
C SER A 339 -23.63 13.25 11.95
N ARG A 340 -24.67 13.54 12.75
CA ARG A 340 -25.61 14.64 12.45
C ARG A 340 -24.94 16.00 12.37
N MET A 341 -23.90 16.25 13.17
CA MET A 341 -23.18 17.53 13.14
C MET A 341 -22.29 17.66 11.90
N ILE A 342 -21.63 16.58 11.47
CA ILE A 342 -20.74 16.63 10.30
C ILE A 342 -21.46 16.47 8.97
N ALA A 343 -22.71 15.98 8.98
CA ALA A 343 -23.52 15.72 7.78
C ALA A 343 -23.51 16.87 6.76
N PRO A 344 -23.76 18.15 7.14
CA PRO A 344 -23.81 19.24 6.16
C PRO A 344 -22.45 19.48 5.48
N CYS A 345 -21.35 19.32 6.22
CA CYS A 345 -20.01 19.47 5.68
C CYS A 345 -19.64 18.33 4.73
N VAL A 346 -20.02 17.09 5.06
CA VAL A 346 -19.79 15.93 4.19
C VAL A 346 -20.59 16.07 2.90
N THR A 347 -21.88 16.44 2.98
CA THR A 347 -22.72 16.67 1.79
C THR A 347 -22.17 17.81 0.94
N ALA A 348 -21.75 18.91 1.54
CA ALA A 348 -21.14 20.01 0.79
C ALA A 348 -19.83 19.61 0.09
N GLU A 349 -19.02 18.74 0.69
CA GLU A 349 -17.89 18.14 -0.03
C GLU A 349 -18.38 17.24 -1.16
N GLN A 350 -19.31 16.32 -0.92
CA GLN A 350 -19.85 15.45 -1.98
C GLN A 350 -20.41 16.23 -3.17
N GLU A 351 -21.09 17.36 -2.94
CA GLU A 351 -21.61 18.23 -4.00
C GLU A 351 -20.51 18.93 -4.79
N LYS A 352 -19.49 19.49 -4.11
CA LYS A 352 -18.29 20.05 -4.80
C LYS A 352 -17.62 19.02 -5.69
N LEU A 353 -17.67 17.78 -5.24
CA LEU A 353 -17.05 16.62 -5.83
C LEU A 353 -17.94 15.94 -6.90
N GLY A 354 -19.24 16.24 -6.95
CA GLY A 354 -20.20 15.60 -7.86
C GLY A 354 -20.28 16.20 -9.27
N HIS A 355 -19.63 17.34 -9.53
CA HIS A 355 -19.70 18.09 -10.80
C HIS A 355 -18.57 17.78 -11.78
N LEU A 356 -18.16 16.51 -11.87
CA LEU A 356 -17.04 16.11 -12.70
C LEU A 356 -17.49 15.58 -14.06
N GLU A 357 -17.36 16.42 -15.08
CA GLU A 357 -17.60 16.05 -16.48
C GLU A 357 -16.48 15.15 -17.06
N ARG A 358 -15.35 14.99 -16.36
CA ARG A 358 -14.22 14.15 -16.77
C ARG A 358 -13.56 13.51 -15.57
N ALA A 359 -13.29 12.22 -15.69
CA ALA A 359 -12.44 11.51 -14.75
C ALA A 359 -11.09 11.12 -15.36
N THR A 360 -10.05 11.12 -14.54
CA THR A 360 -8.65 10.83 -14.88
C THR A 360 -8.10 9.81 -13.89
N THR A 361 -6.96 9.19 -14.14
CA THR A 361 -6.27 8.38 -13.10
C THR A 361 -5.04 9.14 -12.62
N SER A 362 -4.45 8.73 -11.49
CA SER A 362 -3.12 9.20 -11.11
C SER A 362 -2.10 8.88 -12.23
N GLY A 363 -1.01 9.65 -12.33
CA GLY A 363 0.04 9.40 -13.32
C GLY A 363 0.65 8.00 -13.18
N ARG A 364 0.73 7.49 -11.94
CA ARG A 364 1.19 6.12 -11.67
C ARG A 364 0.21 5.08 -12.21
N THR A 365 -1.08 5.21 -11.90
CA THR A 365 -2.11 4.28 -12.38
C THR A 365 -2.27 4.37 -13.90
N ALA A 366 -2.15 5.56 -14.50
CA ALA A 366 -2.13 5.74 -15.95
C ALA A 366 -0.99 4.94 -16.59
N HIS A 367 0.23 5.06 -16.06
CA HIS A 367 1.39 4.30 -16.54
C HIS A 367 1.20 2.78 -16.43
N MET A 368 0.60 2.30 -15.33
CA MET A 368 0.29 0.88 -15.13
C MET A 368 -0.75 0.38 -16.15
N ILE A 369 -1.78 1.19 -16.44
CA ILE A 369 -2.79 0.87 -17.46
C ILE A 369 -2.17 0.88 -18.86
N GLU A 370 -1.32 1.85 -19.20
CA GLU A 370 -0.59 1.87 -20.47
C GLU A 370 0.24 0.60 -20.66
N HIS A 371 0.97 0.19 -19.62
CA HIS A 371 1.75 -1.04 -19.65
C HIS A 371 0.87 -2.30 -19.76
N LEU A 372 -0.27 -2.33 -19.08
CA LEU A 372 -1.28 -3.40 -19.24
C LEU A 372 -1.77 -3.48 -20.69
N LEU A 373 -2.23 -2.37 -21.27
CA LEU A 373 -2.78 -2.34 -22.62
C LEU A 373 -1.71 -2.73 -23.64
N GLN A 374 -0.47 -2.28 -23.45
CA GLN A 374 0.67 -2.73 -24.25
C GLN A 374 0.82 -4.25 -24.20
N ARG A 375 0.83 -4.83 -22.98
CA ARG A 375 0.97 -6.29 -22.81
C ARG A 375 -0.21 -7.06 -23.42
N MET A 376 -1.42 -6.53 -23.33
CA MET A 376 -2.62 -7.16 -23.89
C MET A 376 -2.66 -7.04 -25.42
N ASN A 377 -2.16 -5.95 -26.00
CA ASN A 377 -1.93 -5.85 -27.44
C ASN A 377 -0.90 -6.89 -27.90
N LEU A 378 0.19 -7.08 -27.16
CA LEU A 378 1.15 -8.16 -27.45
C LEU A 378 0.48 -9.54 -27.40
N ALA A 379 -0.34 -9.81 -26.38
CA ALA A 379 -1.08 -11.07 -26.30
C ALA A 379 -2.07 -11.26 -27.47
N ALA A 380 -2.82 -10.21 -27.85
CA ALA A 380 -3.71 -10.20 -29.01
C ALA A 380 -2.98 -10.63 -30.29
N ILE A 381 -1.78 -10.10 -30.49
CA ILE A 381 -0.96 -10.38 -31.66
C ILE A 381 -0.33 -11.78 -31.59
N HIS A 382 0.30 -12.13 -30.47
CA HIS A 382 1.10 -13.37 -30.34
C HIS A 382 0.25 -14.61 -30.17
N ASP A 383 -0.77 -14.54 -29.32
CA ASP A 383 -1.58 -15.71 -28.94
C ASP A 383 -2.82 -15.86 -29.82
N PHE A 384 -3.33 -14.76 -30.37
CA PHE A 384 -4.59 -14.75 -31.13
C PHE A 384 -4.41 -14.34 -32.60
N GLY A 385 -3.23 -13.85 -33.01
CA GLY A 385 -2.97 -13.46 -34.39
C GLY A 385 -3.81 -12.27 -34.85
N ILE A 386 -4.26 -11.43 -33.93
CA ILE A 386 -5.10 -10.26 -34.22
C ILE A 386 -4.20 -9.20 -34.85
N VAL A 387 -4.48 -8.87 -36.11
CA VAL A 387 -3.81 -7.81 -36.87
C VAL A 387 -4.91 -6.91 -37.43
N HIS A 388 -4.93 -5.64 -37.03
CA HIS A 388 -5.84 -4.66 -37.63
C HIS A 388 -5.21 -4.11 -38.92
N PRO A 389 -5.90 -4.20 -40.07
CA PRO A 389 -5.42 -3.58 -41.30
C PRO A 389 -5.39 -2.05 -41.12
N PRO A 390 -4.44 -1.35 -41.77
CA PRO A 390 -4.41 0.11 -41.72
C PRO A 390 -5.73 0.68 -42.24
N PRO A 391 -6.24 1.80 -41.68
CA PRO A 391 -7.41 2.45 -42.23
C PRO A 391 -7.14 2.80 -43.70
N PRO A 392 -8.12 2.60 -44.61
CA PRO A 392 -7.92 2.90 -46.02
C PRO A 392 -7.51 4.37 -46.14
N ALA A 393 -6.32 4.59 -46.72
CA ALA A 393 -5.78 5.92 -46.93
C ALA A 393 -6.84 6.77 -47.63
N ALA A 394 -7.30 7.81 -46.94
CA ALA A 394 -8.05 8.87 -47.56
C ALA A 394 -7.09 9.55 -48.54
N HIS A 395 -7.15 9.20 -49.82
CA HIS A 395 -7.15 10.10 -50.99
C HIS A 395 -7.05 9.31 -52.32
N GLY A 396 -8.21 9.17 -52.98
CA GLY A 396 -8.48 9.08 -54.42
C GLY A 396 -7.48 8.46 -55.41
N ARG A 397 -7.86 7.31 -55.98
CA ARG A 397 -8.21 7.18 -57.42
C ARG A 397 -8.79 5.79 -57.73
N ARG A 398 -9.97 5.79 -58.35
CA ARG A 398 -10.57 4.67 -59.08
C ARG A 398 -9.71 4.36 -60.30
N VAL A 399 -9.30 3.10 -60.50
CA VAL A 399 -9.17 2.49 -61.83
C VAL A 399 -9.63 1.02 -61.72
N GLU A 400 -10.32 0.61 -62.77
CA GLU A 400 -11.13 -0.60 -62.94
C GLU A 400 -10.30 -1.89 -63.08
N ALA A 401 -10.99 -3.02 -62.91
CA ALA A 401 -10.47 -4.38 -63.00
C ALA A 401 -9.94 -4.74 -64.39
N VAL A 402 -8.85 -5.53 -64.44
CA VAL A 402 -8.53 -6.42 -65.57
C VAL A 402 -7.96 -7.74 -65.03
N ASP A 403 -8.40 -8.81 -65.68
CA ASP A 403 -8.20 -10.23 -65.40
C ASP A 403 -6.77 -10.77 -65.67
N ALA A 404 -6.52 -11.97 -65.12
CA ALA A 404 -5.54 -13.00 -65.52
C ALA A 404 -4.02 -12.81 -65.25
N GLY A 405 -3.56 -13.52 -64.21
CA GLY A 405 -2.47 -14.50 -64.30
C GLY A 405 -1.02 -14.02 -64.44
N ALA A 406 -0.29 -13.94 -63.33
CA ALA A 406 1.12 -14.36 -63.23
C ALA A 406 1.55 -14.42 -61.76
N VAL A 407 2.12 -15.56 -61.36
CA VAL A 407 2.81 -15.75 -60.08
C VAL A 407 4.18 -15.09 -60.18
N ALA A 408 4.49 -14.11 -59.33
CA ALA A 408 5.85 -13.88 -58.82
C ALA A 408 5.84 -12.90 -57.63
N ASP A 409 6.43 -13.38 -56.54
CA ASP A 409 6.91 -12.67 -55.34
C ASP A 409 6.74 -11.14 -55.29
N ASP A 410 5.83 -10.67 -54.44
CA ASP A 410 6.09 -9.46 -53.67
C ASP A 410 5.83 -9.82 -52.20
N ALA A 411 6.92 -9.90 -51.45
CA ALA A 411 6.91 -10.25 -50.04
C ALA A 411 6.36 -9.07 -49.25
N ASP A 412 5.29 -9.28 -48.49
CA ASP A 412 4.81 -8.36 -47.44
C ASP A 412 5.99 -7.93 -46.55
N HIS A 413 6.59 -6.80 -46.82
CA HIS A 413 7.64 -6.24 -45.98
C HIS A 413 6.95 -5.43 -44.88
N ALA A 414 6.71 -6.05 -43.73
CA ALA A 414 6.19 -5.35 -42.55
C ALA A 414 6.96 -4.05 -42.31
N ALA A 415 6.23 -2.95 -42.11
CA ALA A 415 6.77 -1.59 -42.03
C ALA A 415 7.81 -1.41 -40.90
N LEU A 416 7.68 -2.18 -39.81
CA LEU A 416 8.59 -2.14 -38.67
C LEU A 416 8.70 -3.56 -38.06
N ARG A 417 9.90 -4.14 -38.01
CA ARG A 417 10.09 -5.48 -37.41
C ARG A 417 11.52 -5.76 -36.94
N PHE A 418 11.68 -6.64 -35.95
CA PHE A 418 12.98 -7.25 -35.68
C PHE A 418 13.27 -8.43 -36.61
N THR A 419 14.55 -8.69 -36.88
CA THR A 419 14.97 -9.88 -37.63
C THR A 419 14.66 -11.18 -36.90
N THR A 420 14.70 -11.17 -35.57
CA THR A 420 14.13 -12.19 -34.68
C THR A 420 13.56 -11.52 -33.44
N PRO A 421 12.37 -11.93 -32.95
CA PRO A 421 11.72 -11.32 -31.78
C PRO A 421 12.30 -11.81 -30.45
N PHE A 422 13.22 -12.79 -30.45
CA PHE A 422 13.80 -13.37 -29.24
C PHE A 422 15.26 -13.75 -29.44
N TYR A 423 16.08 -13.45 -28.43
CA TYR A 423 17.50 -13.78 -28.36
C TYR A 423 17.82 -14.50 -27.04
N CYS A 424 18.20 -15.78 -27.11
CA CYS A 424 18.77 -16.51 -25.97
C CYS A 424 20.28 -16.72 -26.18
N ARG A 425 21.12 -16.22 -25.28
CA ARG A 425 22.59 -16.17 -25.45
C ARG A 425 23.33 -16.56 -24.18
N ARG A 426 24.61 -16.92 -24.32
CA ARG A 426 25.46 -17.26 -23.17
C ARG A 426 26.02 -16.01 -22.52
N PRO A 427 26.39 -16.07 -21.23
CA PRO A 427 27.16 -15.01 -20.58
C PRO A 427 28.43 -14.68 -21.37
N ASP A 428 28.83 -13.40 -21.30
CA ASP A 428 30.05 -12.80 -21.85
C ASP A 428 30.23 -12.92 -23.37
N HIS A 429 29.14 -13.19 -24.12
CA HIS A 429 29.19 -13.30 -25.57
C HIS A 429 28.38 -12.18 -26.26
N PRO A 430 29.03 -11.25 -26.99
CA PRO A 430 28.32 -10.19 -27.70
C PRO A 430 27.52 -10.73 -28.89
N PHE A 431 26.35 -10.16 -29.15
CA PHE A 431 25.50 -10.50 -30.30
C PHE A 431 24.73 -9.29 -30.83
N HIS A 432 24.27 -9.38 -32.08
CA HIS A 432 23.59 -8.29 -32.78
C HIS A 432 22.06 -8.45 -32.77
N VAL A 433 21.37 -7.46 -32.24
CA VAL A 433 19.92 -7.27 -32.35
C VAL A 433 19.63 -6.32 -33.50
N ARG A 434 18.81 -6.74 -34.47
CA ARG A 434 18.56 -5.97 -35.70
C ARG A 434 17.07 -5.67 -35.90
N LEU A 435 16.76 -4.40 -36.06
CA LEU A 435 15.46 -3.88 -36.51
C LEU A 435 15.53 -3.55 -38.01
N LEU A 436 14.51 -3.95 -38.74
CA LEU A 436 14.24 -3.61 -40.13
C LEU A 436 13.07 -2.63 -40.17
N VAL A 437 13.22 -1.55 -40.92
CA VAL A 437 12.22 -0.49 -41.06
C VAL A 437 11.95 -0.30 -42.55
N ASP A 438 10.71 -0.09 -42.96
CA ASP A 438 10.40 0.42 -44.30
C ASP A 438 10.16 1.94 -44.22
N PRO A 439 11.14 2.79 -44.59
CA PRO A 439 10.97 4.23 -44.50
C PRO A 439 9.84 4.78 -45.37
N GLY A 440 9.40 4.04 -46.39
CA GLY A 440 8.30 4.44 -47.28
C GLY A 440 6.92 4.31 -46.66
N ALA A 441 6.78 3.58 -45.55
CA ALA A 441 5.52 3.35 -44.86
C ALA A 441 5.13 4.44 -43.85
N PHE A 442 6.00 5.43 -43.62
CA PHE A 442 5.85 6.44 -42.56
C PHE A 442 5.96 7.87 -43.10
N GLY A 443 5.48 8.86 -42.34
CA GLY A 443 5.61 10.26 -42.70
C GLY A 443 7.06 10.76 -42.71
N GLU A 444 7.37 11.78 -43.53
CA GLU A 444 8.75 12.28 -43.73
C GLU A 444 9.46 12.82 -42.46
N HIS A 445 8.70 13.06 -41.39
CA HIS A 445 9.18 13.56 -40.11
C HIS A 445 9.03 12.56 -38.96
N ALA A 446 8.69 11.31 -39.25
CA ALA A 446 8.51 10.28 -38.23
C ALA A 446 9.83 9.97 -37.48
N ILE A 447 9.71 9.64 -36.20
CA ILE A 447 10.82 9.34 -35.28
C ILE A 447 10.58 7.97 -34.66
N LEU A 448 11.58 7.08 -34.74
CA LEU A 448 11.58 5.82 -34.00
C LEU A 448 11.91 6.11 -32.54
N LYS A 449 10.97 5.82 -31.65
CA LYS A 449 11.19 5.80 -30.20
C LYS A 449 11.66 4.42 -29.81
N VAL A 450 12.87 4.34 -29.24
CA VAL A 450 13.50 3.08 -28.83
C VAL A 450 13.58 3.07 -27.30
N GLU A 451 12.85 2.15 -26.68
CA GLU A 451 12.86 1.92 -25.24
C GLU A 451 13.57 0.60 -24.96
N ALA A 452 14.57 0.60 -24.08
CA ALA A 452 15.24 -0.62 -23.64
C ALA A 452 15.20 -0.74 -22.12
N SER A 453 14.76 -1.91 -21.65
CA SER A 453 14.76 -2.28 -20.24
C SER A 453 15.73 -3.44 -20.07
N LEU A 454 16.87 -3.20 -19.41
CA LEU A 454 17.95 -4.17 -19.29
C LEU A 454 18.30 -4.40 -17.81
N SER A 455 18.57 -5.67 -17.46
CA SER A 455 19.15 -6.02 -16.15
C SER A 455 20.53 -5.38 -15.95
N GLU A 456 20.98 -5.16 -14.70
CA GLU A 456 22.26 -4.46 -14.41
C GLU A 456 23.49 -5.05 -15.10
N GLY A 457 23.52 -6.36 -15.37
CA GLY A 457 24.63 -7.01 -16.06
C GLY A 457 24.52 -7.09 -17.59
N LEU A 458 23.42 -6.59 -18.18
CA LEU A 458 23.23 -6.48 -19.63
C LEU A 458 23.66 -5.11 -20.15
N THR A 459 24.56 -5.12 -21.12
CA THR A 459 25.08 -3.93 -21.79
C THR A 459 24.65 -3.90 -23.25
N ILE A 460 24.26 -2.72 -23.73
CA ILE A 460 23.83 -2.46 -25.11
C ILE A 460 24.64 -1.30 -25.72
N SER A 461 25.08 -1.45 -26.96
CA SER A 461 25.83 -0.44 -27.70
C SER A 461 25.45 -0.43 -29.19
N PRO A 462 25.15 0.73 -29.81
CA PRO A 462 25.06 2.04 -29.20
C PRO A 462 23.89 2.11 -28.19
N GLN A 463 23.90 3.11 -27.29
CA GLN A 463 22.80 3.30 -26.36
C GLN A 463 21.49 3.60 -27.13
N PRO A 464 20.37 2.94 -26.80
CA PRO A 464 19.07 3.23 -27.38
C PRO A 464 18.71 4.71 -27.28
N ALA A 465 18.43 5.31 -28.43
CA ALA A 465 18.06 6.71 -28.57
C ALA A 465 16.99 6.86 -29.65
N GLU A 466 16.33 8.01 -29.69
CA GLU A 466 15.37 8.32 -30.76
C GLU A 466 16.08 8.44 -32.11
N ILE A 467 15.54 7.78 -33.14
CA ILE A 467 16.15 7.74 -34.48
C ILE A 467 15.20 8.40 -35.49
N PRO A 468 15.56 9.54 -36.09
CA PRO A 468 14.78 10.13 -37.18
C PRO A 468 14.77 9.21 -38.40
N LEU A 469 13.59 8.88 -38.96
CA LEU A 469 13.51 7.94 -40.09
C LEU A 469 14.28 8.41 -41.34
N ARG A 470 14.46 9.73 -41.50
CA ARG A 470 15.32 10.30 -42.56
C ARG A 470 16.76 9.77 -42.53
N ALA A 471 17.27 9.38 -41.37
CA ALA A 471 18.62 8.84 -41.21
C ALA A 471 18.73 7.37 -41.68
N LEU A 472 17.61 6.70 -41.89
CA LEU A 472 17.52 5.28 -42.29
C LEU A 472 17.09 5.10 -43.76
N ARG A 473 17.09 6.18 -44.57
CA ARG A 473 16.71 6.11 -46.00
C ARG A 473 17.71 5.31 -46.83
N ASP A 474 19.00 5.43 -46.52
CA ASP A 474 20.08 4.74 -47.25
C ASP A 474 20.38 3.34 -46.68
N ASP A 475 20.13 3.13 -45.38
CA ASP A 475 20.22 1.83 -44.71
C ASP A 475 18.99 1.64 -43.78
N PRO A 476 17.98 0.87 -44.22
CA PRO A 476 16.72 0.66 -43.48
C PRO A 476 16.88 -0.29 -42.27
N ARG A 477 18.05 -0.26 -41.62
CA ARG A 477 18.43 -1.20 -40.58
C ARG A 477 19.01 -0.46 -39.38
N VAL A 478 18.52 -0.83 -38.20
CA VAL A 478 19.10 -0.40 -36.93
C VAL A 478 19.68 -1.63 -36.24
N GLU A 479 20.93 -1.54 -35.80
CA GLU A 479 21.65 -2.64 -35.16
C GLU A 479 22.19 -2.22 -33.79
N TRP A 480 21.99 -3.08 -32.81
CA TRP A 480 22.57 -2.98 -31.46
C TRP A 480 23.42 -4.21 -31.16
N THR A 481 24.59 -4.00 -30.57
CA THR A 481 25.41 -5.04 -29.96
C THR A 481 25.05 -5.16 -28.48
N VAL A 482 24.66 -6.36 -28.05
CA VAL A 482 24.25 -6.67 -26.67
C VAL A 482 25.18 -7.72 -26.08
N THR A 483 25.59 -7.54 -24.81
CA THR A 483 26.40 -8.50 -24.04
C THR A 483 25.87 -8.58 -22.62
N GLY A 484 25.68 -9.79 -22.07
CA GLY A 484 25.27 -9.97 -20.67
C GLY A 484 26.28 -10.79 -19.87
N ALA A 485 26.48 -10.47 -18.60
CA ALA A 485 27.57 -11.00 -17.77
C ALA A 485 27.20 -12.27 -17.00
N SER A 486 25.92 -12.48 -16.67
CA SER A 486 25.46 -13.57 -15.80
C SER A 486 24.21 -14.28 -16.34
N PRO A 487 24.09 -15.61 -16.15
CA PRO A 487 22.86 -16.34 -16.42
C PRO A 487 21.68 -15.80 -15.62
N GLY A 488 20.51 -15.74 -16.25
CA GLY A 488 19.29 -15.19 -15.64
C GLY A 488 19.06 -13.71 -15.94
N GLU A 489 20.05 -13.00 -16.51
CA GLU A 489 19.86 -11.64 -17.01
C GLU A 489 18.85 -11.60 -18.16
N ARG A 490 18.01 -10.57 -18.14
CA ARG A 490 16.95 -10.34 -19.13
C ARG A 490 16.96 -8.90 -19.62
N GLY A 491 16.60 -8.74 -20.88
CA GLY A 491 16.48 -7.45 -21.52
C GLY A 491 15.35 -7.42 -22.53
N GLU A 492 14.79 -6.25 -22.75
CA GLU A 492 13.73 -6.03 -23.74
C GLU A 492 14.05 -4.76 -24.53
N ILE A 493 13.80 -4.79 -25.84
CA ILE A 493 13.87 -3.62 -26.72
C ILE A 493 12.52 -3.47 -27.40
N VAL A 494 11.90 -2.31 -27.19
CA VAL A 494 10.63 -1.90 -27.80
C VAL A 494 10.91 -0.72 -28.73
N VAL A 495 10.43 -0.81 -29.97
CA VAL A 495 10.53 0.27 -30.96
C VAL A 495 9.15 0.69 -31.40
N ARG A 496 8.88 1.99 -31.37
CA ARG A 496 7.60 2.60 -31.76
C ARG A 496 7.82 3.67 -32.82
N VAL A 497 6.92 3.74 -33.79
CA VAL A 497 6.76 4.89 -34.68
C VAL A 497 5.29 5.01 -35.05
N ASP A 498 4.72 6.19 -34.80
CA ASP A 498 3.30 6.46 -34.96
C ASP A 498 2.43 5.39 -34.24
N GLY A 499 1.63 4.60 -34.97
CA GLY A 499 0.82 3.50 -34.43
C GLY A 499 1.47 2.12 -34.49
N TYR A 500 2.72 2.01 -34.96
CA TYR A 500 3.42 0.74 -35.17
C TYR A 500 4.33 0.40 -33.98
N LEU A 501 4.38 -0.89 -33.65
CA LEU A 501 5.16 -1.43 -32.53
C LEU A 501 5.96 -2.66 -32.98
N ALA A 502 7.25 -2.67 -32.66
CA ALA A 502 8.10 -3.85 -32.74
C ALA A 502 8.74 -4.13 -31.37
N TRP A 503 8.82 -5.40 -30.99
CA TRP A 503 9.37 -5.82 -29.70
C TRP A 503 10.36 -6.99 -29.87
N CYS A 504 11.38 -6.99 -29.01
CA CYS A 504 12.44 -7.98 -28.97
C CYS A 504 12.79 -8.30 -27.52
N GLU A 505 12.80 -9.59 -27.17
CA GLU A 505 13.22 -10.09 -25.86
C GLU A 505 14.63 -10.71 -25.92
N ILE A 506 15.38 -10.54 -24.84
CA ILE A 506 16.76 -10.97 -24.65
C ILE A 506 16.89 -11.74 -23.33
N VAL A 507 17.48 -12.92 -23.37
CA VAL A 507 17.74 -13.77 -22.20
C VAL A 507 19.16 -14.31 -22.23
N ILE A 508 19.85 -14.23 -21.09
CA ILE A 508 21.16 -14.85 -20.88
C ILE A 508 20.99 -16.18 -20.12
N ALA A 509 21.47 -17.28 -20.70
CA ALA A 509 21.36 -18.61 -20.12
C ALA A 509 22.63 -19.46 -20.40
N GLU A 510 23.10 -20.19 -19.39
CA GLU A 510 24.31 -21.04 -19.48
C GLU A 510 24.25 -22.08 -20.63
N HIS A 511 23.04 -22.56 -20.92
CA HIS A 511 22.79 -23.65 -21.85
C HIS A 511 22.45 -23.16 -23.27
N ALA A 512 22.59 -21.87 -23.58
CA ALA A 512 22.29 -21.32 -24.90
C ALA A 512 23.22 -21.90 -26.00
N SER A 513 22.75 -21.94 -27.25
CA SER A 513 23.47 -22.58 -28.38
C SER A 513 24.72 -21.79 -28.82
N ARG A 514 25.75 -22.51 -29.31
CA ARG A 514 27.11 -21.97 -29.52
C ARG A 514 27.38 -21.26 -30.86
N HIS A 515 26.57 -21.41 -31.91
CA HIS A 515 26.81 -20.72 -33.19
C HIS A 515 25.54 -20.50 -34.02
N SER A 516 25.51 -19.35 -34.72
CA SER A 516 24.63 -19.06 -35.85
C SER A 516 25.00 -19.96 -37.04
N HIS A 517 24.17 -20.97 -37.33
CA HIS A 517 24.24 -21.66 -38.61
C HIS A 517 22.88 -21.63 -39.29
N HIS A 518 22.83 -20.92 -40.43
CA HIS A 518 21.93 -21.26 -41.51
C HIS A 518 22.11 -22.75 -41.85
N ALA A 519 21.07 -23.55 -41.64
CA ALA A 519 20.94 -24.89 -42.19
C ALA A 519 19.57 -25.02 -42.88
N ARG A 520 19.61 -25.70 -44.02
CA ARG A 520 18.66 -25.73 -45.16
C ARG A 520 17.33 -26.48 -44.88
N PRO A 521 16.34 -26.38 -45.79
CA PRO A 521 14.95 -26.16 -45.43
C PRO A 521 14.22 -27.47 -45.13
N HIS A 522 13.55 -27.52 -43.98
CA HIS A 522 12.26 -28.22 -43.95
C HIS A 522 11.28 -27.41 -44.80
N PRO A 523 10.32 -28.03 -45.51
CA PRO A 523 9.24 -27.32 -46.16
C PRO A 523 8.29 -26.83 -45.07
N ALA A 524 8.78 -25.90 -44.24
CA ALA A 524 7.95 -25.09 -43.40
C ALA A 524 7.09 -24.29 -44.37
N ARG A 525 5.78 -24.49 -44.29
CA ARG A 525 4.78 -23.53 -44.79
C ARG A 525 5.38 -22.14 -44.72
N ARG A 526 5.49 -21.43 -45.86
CA ARG A 526 5.82 -20.01 -45.91
C ARG A 526 4.97 -19.34 -44.83
N ARG A 527 5.54 -19.10 -43.65
CA ARG A 527 4.87 -18.32 -42.61
C ARG A 527 4.93 -16.91 -43.15
N SER A 528 3.75 -16.36 -43.40
CA SER A 528 3.61 -14.99 -43.86
C SER A 528 4.49 -14.06 -43.01
N PRO A 529 5.10 -13.03 -43.61
CA PRO A 529 5.81 -12.01 -42.87
C PRO A 529 4.87 -11.46 -41.79
N ARG A 530 5.29 -11.51 -40.53
CA ARG A 530 4.48 -10.99 -39.43
C ARG A 530 4.69 -9.49 -39.36
N ASP A 531 3.89 -8.78 -40.14
CA ASP A 531 3.40 -7.47 -39.71
C ASP A 531 2.53 -7.68 -38.46
N HIS A 532 2.74 -6.85 -37.45
CA HIS A 532 1.99 -6.91 -36.19
C HIS A 532 0.77 -5.98 -36.19
N GLY A 533 0.57 -5.19 -37.26
CA GLY A 533 -0.60 -4.32 -37.45
C GLY A 533 -0.69 -3.19 -36.43
N GLU A 534 -1.79 -2.44 -36.49
CA GLU A 534 -2.10 -1.42 -35.49
C GLU A 534 -2.63 -2.05 -34.18
N ALA A 535 -2.30 -1.43 -33.04
CA ALA A 535 -2.76 -1.86 -31.73
C ALA A 535 -4.30 -1.94 -31.63
N MET A 536 -4.79 -3.01 -30.98
CA MET A 536 -6.21 -3.22 -30.71
C MET A 536 -6.72 -2.29 -29.59
N PHE A 537 -5.89 -2.02 -28.59
CA PHE A 537 -6.21 -1.12 -27.48
C PHE A 537 -5.28 0.10 -27.52
N ASN A 538 -5.78 1.23 -28.00
CA ASN A 538 -5.04 2.50 -28.12
C ASN A 538 -5.05 3.34 -26.83
N GLY A 539 -5.87 2.96 -25.85
CA GLY A 539 -5.96 3.65 -24.58
C GLY A 539 -7.28 3.41 -23.87
N TYR A 540 -7.58 4.27 -22.92
CA TYR A 540 -8.82 4.25 -22.16
C TYR A 540 -9.30 5.67 -21.89
N GLU A 541 -10.57 5.82 -21.53
CA GLU A 541 -11.13 7.10 -21.15
C GLU A 541 -12.28 6.90 -20.17
N PHE A 542 -12.40 7.79 -19.18
CA PHE A 542 -13.60 7.84 -18.35
C PHE A 542 -14.63 8.74 -19.00
N ARG A 543 -15.80 8.19 -19.30
CA ARG A 543 -16.86 8.91 -20.00
C ARG A 543 -18.20 8.65 -19.32
N TYR A 544 -19.04 9.68 -19.27
CA TYR A 544 -20.43 9.48 -18.88
C TYR A 544 -21.16 8.78 -20.02
N LEU A 545 -21.54 7.52 -19.83
CA LEU A 545 -22.28 6.74 -20.83
C LEU A 545 -23.77 6.58 -20.46
N GLY A 546 -24.20 7.11 -19.31
CA GLY A 546 -25.56 6.97 -18.79
C GLY A 546 -25.72 5.80 -17.82
N LYS A 547 -26.81 5.82 -17.03
CA LYS A 547 -27.03 4.90 -15.89
C LYS A 547 -27.39 3.47 -16.30
N GLU A 548 -27.78 3.25 -17.56
CA GLU A 548 -28.24 1.95 -18.07
C GLU A 548 -27.16 1.20 -18.88
N MET A 549 -25.99 1.82 -19.08
CA MET A 549 -24.86 1.22 -19.79
C MET A 549 -23.92 0.49 -18.83
N ASP A 550 -23.21 -0.53 -19.35
CA ASP A 550 -22.25 -1.32 -18.60
C ASP A 550 -21.14 -0.48 -17.93
N ARG A 551 -20.51 -1.04 -16.90
CA ARG A 551 -19.47 -0.38 -16.09
C ARG A 551 -18.25 0.01 -16.93
N ALA A 552 -17.94 -0.77 -17.95
CA ALA A 552 -16.92 -0.47 -18.95
C ALA A 552 -17.29 -1.13 -20.29
N VAL A 553 -16.94 -0.49 -21.40
CA VAL A 553 -17.20 -0.99 -22.76
C VAL A 553 -15.99 -0.71 -23.66
N TYR A 554 -15.81 -1.50 -24.71
CA TYR A 554 -14.85 -1.19 -25.77
C TYR A 554 -15.51 -0.37 -26.87
N SER A 555 -14.85 0.71 -27.31
CA SER A 555 -15.24 1.51 -28.48
C SER A 555 -14.43 1.04 -29.69
N PRO A 556 -15.01 0.34 -30.68
CA PRO A 556 -14.28 -0.13 -31.86
C PRO A 556 -13.75 1.01 -32.73
N ASP A 557 -14.49 2.12 -32.82
CA ASP A 557 -14.15 3.27 -33.65
C ASP A 557 -12.96 4.04 -33.08
N GLU A 558 -12.90 4.21 -31.75
CA GLU A 558 -11.80 4.90 -31.06
C GLU A 558 -10.67 3.95 -30.65
N ARG A 559 -10.92 2.63 -30.69
CA ARG A 559 -10.08 1.56 -30.14
C ARG A 559 -9.68 1.80 -28.69
N LYS A 560 -10.62 2.33 -27.90
CA LYS A 560 -10.42 2.65 -26.48
C LYS A 560 -11.37 1.87 -25.59
N ILE A 561 -10.93 1.60 -24.37
CA ILE A 561 -11.80 1.10 -23.32
C ILE A 561 -12.42 2.29 -22.60
N LEU A 562 -13.74 2.41 -22.67
CA LEU A 562 -14.50 3.48 -22.04
C LEU A 562 -15.02 3.00 -20.68
N ILE A 563 -14.64 3.69 -19.61
CA ILE A 563 -15.10 3.40 -18.25
C ILE A 563 -16.26 4.34 -17.93
N ASN A 564 -17.42 3.76 -17.61
CA ASN A 564 -18.66 4.52 -17.43
C ASN A 564 -18.68 5.22 -16.06
N THR A 565 -18.54 6.55 -16.05
CA THR A 565 -18.58 7.35 -14.81
C THR A 565 -19.98 7.48 -14.20
N ALA A 566 -21.03 7.05 -14.91
CA ALA A 566 -22.39 6.99 -14.38
C ALA A 566 -22.67 5.71 -13.57
N ALA A 567 -21.80 4.69 -13.67
CA ALA A 567 -22.00 3.42 -13.00
C ALA A 567 -21.78 3.57 -11.47
N PRO A 568 -22.74 3.17 -10.61
CA PRO A 568 -22.63 3.35 -9.17
C PRO A 568 -21.35 2.77 -8.58
N THR A 569 -20.93 1.59 -9.04
CA THR A 569 -19.69 0.94 -8.59
C THR A 569 -18.42 1.68 -9.00
N VAL A 570 -18.44 2.42 -10.11
CA VAL A 570 -17.31 3.24 -10.57
C VAL A 570 -17.27 4.56 -9.78
N GLN A 571 -18.44 5.17 -9.53
CA GLN A 571 -18.56 6.41 -8.76
C GLN A 571 -18.01 6.30 -7.33
N LEU A 572 -18.09 5.12 -6.72
CA LEU A 572 -17.48 4.87 -5.40
C LEU A 572 -15.95 5.10 -5.37
N TYR A 573 -15.33 5.09 -6.54
CA TYR A 573 -13.88 5.16 -6.70
C TYR A 573 -13.40 6.33 -7.52
N VAL A 574 -14.30 7.21 -7.97
CA VAL A 574 -13.91 8.49 -8.56
C VAL A 574 -13.97 9.52 -7.44
N ASP A 575 -12.82 10.14 -7.15
CA ASP A 575 -12.73 11.27 -6.23
C ASP A 575 -13.49 12.45 -6.82
N GLY A 576 -13.61 13.50 -6.03
CA GLY A 576 -14.33 14.68 -6.46
C GLY A 576 -13.59 15.74 -7.25
N ARG A 577 -12.38 15.41 -7.69
CA ARG A 577 -11.64 16.14 -8.72
C ARG A 577 -11.64 15.40 -10.06
N GLY A 578 -12.29 14.24 -10.15
CA GLY A 578 -12.33 13.41 -11.34
C GLY A 578 -11.32 12.29 -11.27
N ASN A 579 -10.47 12.20 -10.27
CA ASN A 579 -9.46 11.16 -10.24
C ASN A 579 -10.02 9.84 -9.74
N PHE A 580 -9.87 8.81 -10.54
CA PHE A 580 -10.04 7.45 -10.11
C PHE A 580 -8.98 7.10 -9.06
N ARG A 581 -9.45 6.67 -7.90
CA ARG A 581 -8.66 6.39 -6.70
C ARG A 581 -7.72 5.20 -6.92
N ASP A 582 -6.46 5.36 -6.56
CA ASP A 582 -5.45 4.29 -6.66
C ASP A 582 -5.76 3.08 -5.76
N SER A 583 -6.50 3.26 -4.67
CA SER A 583 -7.00 2.17 -3.83
C SER A 583 -7.97 1.23 -4.55
N ALA A 584 -8.50 1.66 -5.69
CA ALA A 584 -9.49 0.94 -6.48
C ALA A 584 -8.92 0.31 -7.75
N ARG A 585 -7.59 0.22 -7.85
CA ARG A 585 -6.89 -0.42 -8.98
C ARG A 585 -7.37 -1.85 -9.26
N LEU A 586 -7.83 -2.58 -8.23
CA LEU A 586 -8.42 -3.92 -8.42
C LEU A 586 -9.74 -3.87 -9.19
N LEU A 587 -10.56 -2.83 -9.00
CA LEU A 587 -11.76 -2.64 -9.82
C LEU A 587 -11.35 -2.35 -11.26
N LEU A 588 -10.34 -1.51 -11.50
CA LEU A 588 -9.84 -1.29 -12.86
C LEU A 588 -9.36 -2.60 -13.48
N ALA A 589 -8.57 -3.40 -12.74
CA ALA A 589 -8.13 -4.71 -13.20
C ALA A 589 -9.31 -5.60 -13.64
N GLU A 590 -10.39 -5.64 -12.84
CA GLU A 590 -11.62 -6.35 -13.16
C GLU A 590 -12.28 -5.81 -14.44
N LEU A 591 -12.48 -4.49 -14.54
CA LEU A 591 -13.14 -3.86 -15.69
C LEU A 591 -12.33 -4.03 -16.98
N PHE A 592 -11.01 -3.82 -16.92
CA PHE A 592 -10.13 -4.06 -18.06
C PHE A 592 -10.12 -5.52 -18.46
N MET A 593 -10.05 -6.45 -17.50
CA MET A 593 -10.12 -7.88 -17.80
C MET A 593 -11.43 -8.26 -18.46
N GLU A 594 -12.55 -7.78 -17.94
CA GLU A 594 -13.87 -8.10 -18.45
C GLU A 594 -13.99 -7.67 -19.93
N VAL A 595 -13.65 -6.41 -20.22
CA VAL A 595 -13.71 -5.85 -21.57
C VAL A 595 -12.71 -6.51 -22.52
N ILE A 596 -11.45 -6.69 -22.10
CA ILE A 596 -10.40 -7.29 -22.94
C ILE A 596 -10.75 -8.76 -23.23
N ALA A 597 -11.20 -9.51 -22.23
CA ALA A 597 -11.57 -10.91 -22.42
C ALA A 597 -12.78 -11.06 -23.35
N ASP A 598 -13.76 -10.16 -23.25
CA ASP A 598 -14.92 -10.13 -24.15
C ASP A 598 -14.51 -9.85 -25.59
N GLU A 599 -13.68 -8.83 -25.82
CA GLU A 599 -13.29 -8.45 -27.18
C GLU A 599 -12.35 -9.48 -27.83
N LEU A 600 -11.39 -10.03 -27.08
CA LEU A 600 -10.56 -11.13 -27.56
C LEU A 600 -11.39 -12.39 -27.85
N ALA A 601 -12.39 -12.71 -27.01
CA ALA A 601 -13.28 -13.84 -27.24
C ALA A 601 -14.15 -13.63 -28.49
N ARG A 602 -14.72 -12.43 -28.68
CA ARG A 602 -15.49 -12.07 -29.89
C ARG A 602 -14.65 -12.25 -31.15
N TYR A 603 -13.40 -11.75 -31.13
CA TYR A 603 -12.51 -11.86 -32.28
C TYR A 603 -12.13 -13.32 -32.57
N ARG A 604 -11.79 -14.10 -31.54
CA ARG A 604 -11.44 -15.53 -31.67
C ARG A 604 -12.58 -16.36 -32.28
N ILE A 605 -13.82 -16.02 -31.94
CA ILE A 605 -15.00 -16.75 -32.43
C ILE A 605 -15.37 -16.31 -33.83
N GLY A 606 -15.29 -15.00 -34.09
CA GLY A 606 -15.50 -14.42 -35.42
C GLY A 606 -14.55 -15.02 -36.46
N THR A 607 -13.27 -15.14 -36.13
CA THR A 607 -12.25 -15.78 -36.99
C THR A 607 -12.47 -17.29 -37.18
N SER A 608 -13.10 -17.97 -36.21
CA SER A 608 -13.46 -19.39 -36.30
C SER A 608 -14.80 -19.69 -36.98
N GLY A 609 -15.53 -18.65 -37.44
CA GLY A 609 -16.82 -18.79 -38.12
C GLY A 609 -17.98 -19.23 -37.22
N ARG A 610 -17.83 -19.11 -35.89
CA ARG A 610 -18.85 -19.49 -34.88
C ARG A 610 -19.56 -18.28 -34.26
N ALA A 611 -19.58 -17.14 -34.96
CA ALA A 611 -20.21 -15.92 -34.47
C ALA A 611 -21.70 -16.18 -34.15
N GLY A 612 -22.07 -16.06 -32.87
CA GLY A 612 -23.43 -16.34 -32.38
C GLY A 612 -23.56 -17.55 -31.45
N ASP A 613 -22.53 -18.39 -31.31
CA ASP A 613 -22.49 -19.49 -30.35
C ASP A 613 -22.10 -18.97 -28.95
N VAL A 614 -23.09 -18.89 -28.06
CA VAL A 614 -22.94 -18.38 -26.69
C VAL A 614 -22.03 -19.28 -25.85
N ASP A 615 -22.08 -20.60 -26.03
CA ASP A 615 -21.26 -21.53 -25.25
C ASP A 615 -19.80 -21.47 -25.70
N ALA A 616 -19.56 -21.36 -27.01
CA ALA A 616 -18.22 -21.10 -27.55
C ALA A 616 -17.67 -19.75 -27.05
N PHE A 617 -18.52 -18.74 -26.90
CA PHE A 617 -18.14 -17.44 -26.34
C PHE A 617 -17.75 -17.49 -24.89
N LEU A 618 -18.57 -18.11 -24.05
CA LEU A 618 -18.26 -18.27 -22.64
C LEU A 618 -17.02 -19.15 -22.43
N ALA A 619 -16.81 -20.18 -23.26
CA ALA A 619 -15.61 -21.01 -23.21
C ALA A 619 -14.35 -20.23 -23.61
N ALA A 620 -14.41 -19.46 -24.71
CA ALA A 620 -13.29 -18.62 -25.16
C ALA A 620 -12.94 -17.53 -24.12
N LYS A 621 -13.96 -16.86 -23.58
CA LYS A 621 -13.81 -15.85 -22.51
C LYS A 621 -13.15 -16.47 -21.28
N ARG A 622 -13.62 -17.63 -20.80
CA ARG A 622 -13.03 -18.33 -19.64
C ARG A 622 -11.57 -18.71 -19.89
N ASP A 623 -11.22 -19.20 -21.07
CA ASP A 623 -9.84 -19.54 -21.42
C ASP A 623 -8.94 -18.30 -21.36
N ILE A 624 -9.38 -17.16 -21.90
CA ILE A 624 -8.66 -15.89 -21.86
C ILE A 624 -8.50 -15.40 -20.41
N VAL A 625 -9.56 -15.45 -19.60
CA VAL A 625 -9.52 -15.09 -18.18
C VAL A 625 -8.57 -16.01 -17.39
N CYS A 626 -8.59 -17.32 -17.63
CA CYS A 626 -7.65 -18.25 -16.97
C CYS A 626 -6.20 -17.96 -17.35
N ARG A 627 -5.96 -17.56 -18.59
CA ARG A 627 -4.61 -17.37 -19.13
C ARG A 627 -3.97 -16.05 -18.74
N TYR A 628 -4.73 -14.96 -18.77
CA TYR A 628 -4.19 -13.62 -18.48
C TYR A 628 -4.76 -12.99 -17.21
N GLY A 629 -5.76 -13.61 -16.57
CA GLY A 629 -6.46 -12.99 -15.45
C GLY A 629 -5.53 -12.69 -14.25
N SER A 630 -4.65 -13.62 -13.92
CA SER A 630 -3.63 -13.41 -12.87
C SER A 630 -2.66 -12.29 -13.24
N ASP A 631 -2.24 -12.24 -14.51
CA ASP A 631 -1.29 -11.24 -15.02
C ASP A 631 -1.86 -9.82 -14.99
N ILE A 632 -3.11 -9.66 -15.42
CA ILE A 632 -3.81 -8.37 -15.39
C ILE A 632 -3.91 -7.88 -13.95
N HIS A 633 -4.32 -8.72 -13.00
CA HIS A 633 -4.37 -8.33 -11.58
C HIS A 633 -2.98 -8.01 -11.01
N LEU A 634 -1.95 -8.79 -11.33
CA LEU A 634 -0.58 -8.53 -10.87
C LEU A 634 -0.04 -7.19 -11.38
N SER A 635 -0.37 -6.79 -12.62
CA SER A 635 -0.04 -5.47 -13.15
C SER A 635 -0.63 -4.31 -12.35
N PHE A 636 -1.67 -4.55 -11.54
CA PHE A 636 -2.26 -3.56 -10.64
C PHE A 636 -1.83 -3.71 -9.16
N MET A 637 -1.15 -4.80 -8.78
CA MET A 637 -0.68 -5.07 -7.42
C MET A 637 0.83 -4.81 -7.21
N GLY A 638 1.64 -4.87 -8.27
CA GLY A 638 3.08 -4.66 -8.18
C GLY A 638 3.45 -3.17 -8.16
N GLY A 639 3.71 -2.62 -6.98
CA GLY A 639 4.55 -1.42 -6.84
C GLY A 639 4.55 -0.79 -5.47
#